data_AF-A0A926D5R1-F1
#
_entry.id   AF-A0A926D5R1-F1
#
_cell.length_a   1.000
_cell.length_b   1.000
_cell.length_c   1.000
_cell.angle_alpha   90.00
_cell.angle_beta   90.00
_cell.angle_gamma   90.00
#
_symmetry.space_group_name_H-M   'P 1'
#
loop_
_entity.id
_entity.type
_entity.pdbx_description
1 polymer ?
#
loop_
_entity_poly.entity_id
_entity_poly.type
_entity_poly.pdbx_seq_one_letter_code
_entity_poly.pdbx_strand_id
1 'polypeptide(L)'
;MFAPPLYTVRKFPLSLLADHHLHLNLEPAEEQKYYIQQQDNLLFRQIRLITGDERTFNCYFLFVDCRGWMSREPFLDQLILSGFTAGKQHFVVSERSGSMTRNAILSFVDETIADALNERITMGAQPGRTVLSKLYAYRGLMLSSCHSLPGFLPKVVVVPDCHRTISKQVVKYAADEMVTFRDREGCEQRQKQKKIKTAVKSIDINAFDGCGIHHPALSRLIGERLGSLSPPTSILWRAPYIKGVTHEMDYEKFYRERGVDHITDLWGVKHDFKEPMLILTESMYKGKAYFSRHGDARDWDDYWREFYQYNHCLGVAKWNFTAEEEPVYTRSSYQILQDLRLPFERFAQLAKDSVDWVEQILSGDPVHTFCFLGLTLDQRKSLNDYTRAILKNPAMLREPTVHKYLVGLLRKYRDEMKCGKLFLKSSFKFLAPDLVMLMEHIGGLPLRGCLPADRFYAANLPPGEYLVERNPHICRSEHVILRASEDPAAEKYFGHLANVCMVSSHSIVPQRLNGADFDGDLVLVADSPIMLEGVDRKAIAVLDTEDKITSEAAKDTAENKLTIIKRTMKNMIGENSNCATAYHNKTPKTAIQRQRYESYIDLISIITGKSIDYAKTGVLFLIPRHISKFGKPLPYFMKYAGPSYKNQKLSRSLSNMNRLCWQLEKWDKELRFCPPSAPFDHTLMLDESVSISPERFAAVEEIYLEFCKEVRSLGREQAMIQNYDRYQNELEGRISREDARSFSMNWKYYYDLYRTRCAAVCPNEQELANIAVTLCYDKYPKRNKRFLWAVAGNGVVENIKPVSLELPERDPNGPHTYLGRRYKLIKTCWEELNLDS
;
A
#
# COMPACT_ATOMS: atom_id res chain seq x y z
N MET A 1 2.08 -7.59 -11.81
CA MET A 1 0.67 -7.13 -11.78
C MET A 1 0.56 -5.84 -12.58
N PHE A 2 -0.23 -5.86 -13.65
CA PHE A 2 -0.57 -4.66 -14.41
C PHE A 2 -1.60 -3.85 -13.63
N ALA A 3 -1.38 -2.53 -13.52
CA ALA A 3 -2.37 -1.63 -12.97
C ALA A 3 -3.53 -1.45 -13.97
N PRO A 4 -4.76 -1.16 -13.52
CA PRO A 4 -5.82 -0.72 -14.42
C PRO A 4 -5.39 0.51 -15.23
N PRO A 5 -6.02 0.77 -16.41
CA PRO A 5 -5.76 1.96 -17.20
C PRO A 5 -5.81 3.23 -16.36
N LEU A 6 -4.95 4.21 -16.67
CA LEU A 6 -4.91 5.49 -15.98
C LEU A 6 -5.72 6.54 -16.75
N TYR A 7 -6.55 7.29 -16.03
CA TYR A 7 -7.28 8.44 -16.51
C TYR A 7 -6.79 9.69 -15.77
N THR A 8 -6.71 10.79 -16.50
CA THR A 8 -6.43 12.11 -15.95
C THR A 8 -7.74 12.71 -15.43
N VAL A 9 -7.75 13.11 -14.16
CA VAL A 9 -8.86 13.84 -13.53
C VAL A 9 -8.34 15.07 -12.79
N ARG A 10 -9.24 15.98 -12.46
CA ARG A 10 -8.91 17.18 -11.66
C ARG A 10 -9.01 16.88 -10.18
N LYS A 11 -8.10 17.44 -9.37
CA LYS A 11 -8.17 17.43 -7.91
C LYS A 11 -7.86 18.81 -7.35
N PHE A 12 -8.90 19.53 -6.95
CA PHE A 12 -8.77 20.88 -6.39
C PHE A 12 -8.68 20.85 -4.86
N PRO A 13 -7.88 21.72 -4.22
CA PRO A 13 -7.95 21.92 -2.78
C PRO A 13 -9.18 22.76 -2.40
N LEU A 14 -9.80 22.47 -1.26
CA LEU A 14 -10.96 23.23 -0.76
C LEU A 14 -10.65 24.73 -0.59
N SER A 15 -9.40 25.08 -0.24
CA SER A 15 -8.98 26.48 -0.11
C SER A 15 -9.14 27.25 -1.42
N LEU A 16 -8.74 26.66 -2.54
CA LEU A 16 -8.86 27.28 -3.86
C LEU A 16 -10.33 27.57 -4.18
N LEU A 17 -11.22 26.60 -3.94
CA LEU A 17 -12.65 26.81 -4.19
C LEU A 17 -13.24 27.89 -3.29
N ALA A 18 -12.83 27.94 -2.02
CA ALA A 18 -13.28 28.97 -1.10
C ALA A 18 -12.79 30.37 -1.49
N ASP A 19 -11.54 30.49 -1.94
CA ASP A 19 -10.94 31.76 -2.36
C ASP A 19 -11.58 32.30 -3.67
N HIS A 20 -12.17 31.41 -4.47
CA HIS A 20 -12.94 31.73 -5.68
C HIS A 20 -14.47 31.68 -5.46
N HIS A 21 -14.93 31.66 -4.21
CA HIS A 21 -16.37 31.65 -3.87
C HIS A 21 -17.18 30.55 -4.61
N LEU A 22 -16.61 29.35 -4.77
CA LEU A 22 -17.18 28.21 -5.50
C LEU A 22 -17.42 28.44 -7.01
N HIS A 23 -16.81 29.48 -7.59
CA HIS A 23 -16.81 29.76 -9.03
C HIS A 23 -15.38 29.82 -9.56
N LEU A 24 -14.87 28.67 -9.98
CA LEU A 24 -13.50 28.51 -10.43
C LEU A 24 -13.41 28.66 -11.95
N ASN A 25 -12.77 29.72 -12.43
CA ASN A 25 -12.45 29.89 -13.84
C ASN A 25 -10.94 30.05 -13.99
N LEU A 26 -10.25 28.94 -14.26
CA LEU A 26 -8.81 28.89 -14.44
C LEU A 26 -8.47 28.81 -15.92
N GLU A 27 -7.36 29.44 -16.31
CA GLU A 27 -6.79 29.21 -17.63
C GLU A 27 -6.33 27.75 -17.77
N PRO A 28 -6.37 27.15 -18.98
CA PRO A 28 -6.02 25.73 -19.16
C PRO A 28 -4.63 25.35 -18.60
N ALA A 29 -3.65 26.25 -18.73
CA ALA A 29 -2.31 26.04 -18.18
C ALA A 29 -2.27 26.04 -16.65
N GLU A 30 -3.17 26.78 -15.99
CA GLU A 30 -3.29 26.80 -14.54
C GLU A 30 -4.05 25.57 -14.02
N GLU A 31 -5.10 25.15 -14.72
CA GLU A 31 -5.89 23.98 -14.37
C GLU A 31 -5.04 22.69 -14.41
N GLN A 32 -4.11 22.58 -15.36
CA GLN A 32 -3.18 21.45 -15.48
C GLN A 32 -2.36 21.17 -14.20
N LYS A 33 -2.13 22.18 -13.35
CA LYS A 33 -1.45 22.02 -12.04
C LYS A 33 -2.22 21.11 -11.08
N TYR A 34 -3.51 20.91 -11.32
CA TYR A 34 -4.42 20.12 -10.50
C TYR A 34 -4.74 18.75 -11.10
N TYR A 35 -4.06 18.36 -12.18
CA TYR A 35 -4.28 17.06 -12.82
C TYR A 35 -3.62 15.95 -12.01
N ILE A 36 -4.36 14.88 -11.77
CA ILE A 36 -3.87 13.65 -11.15
C ILE A 36 -4.21 12.44 -12.03
N GLN A 37 -3.38 11.40 -11.92
CA GLN A 37 -3.65 10.12 -12.55
C GLN A 37 -4.47 9.24 -11.60
N GLN A 38 -5.58 8.72 -12.11
CA GLN A 38 -6.50 7.85 -11.38
C GLN A 38 -6.69 6.55 -12.16
N GLN A 39 -6.57 5.41 -11.47
CA GLN A 39 -6.86 4.10 -12.06
C GLN A 39 -8.34 3.97 -12.39
N ASP A 40 -8.63 3.25 -13.48
CA ASP A 40 -9.98 2.96 -13.93
C ASP A 40 -10.79 2.22 -12.85
N ASN A 41 -12.10 2.42 -12.90
CA ASN A 41 -13.06 1.90 -11.94
C ASN A 41 -14.46 1.85 -12.57
N LEU A 42 -15.40 1.19 -11.89
CA LEU A 42 -16.75 0.99 -12.41
C LEU A 42 -17.53 2.30 -12.56
N LEU A 43 -17.26 3.32 -11.74
CA LEU A 43 -17.89 4.64 -11.87
C LEU A 43 -17.47 5.31 -13.18
N PHE A 44 -16.16 5.32 -13.47
CA PHE A 44 -15.64 5.92 -14.69
C PHE A 44 -16.22 5.23 -15.91
N ARG A 45 -16.36 3.90 -15.87
CA ARG A 45 -17.08 3.15 -16.91
C ARG A 45 -18.51 3.67 -17.12
N GLN A 46 -19.27 3.88 -16.06
CA GLN A 46 -20.65 4.38 -16.19
C GLN A 46 -20.70 5.80 -16.75
N ILE A 47 -19.74 6.67 -16.39
CA ILE A 47 -19.60 7.99 -17.01
C ILE A 47 -19.41 7.85 -18.52
N ARG A 48 -18.48 7.01 -18.98
CA ARG A 48 -18.23 6.78 -20.41
C ARG A 48 -19.46 6.26 -21.14
N LEU A 49 -20.24 5.38 -20.51
CA LEU A 49 -21.50 4.88 -21.07
C LEU A 49 -22.60 5.95 -21.19
N ILE A 50 -22.63 6.93 -20.29
CA ILE A 50 -23.59 8.04 -20.35
C ILE A 50 -23.17 9.05 -21.43
N THR A 51 -21.89 9.39 -21.48
CA THR A 51 -21.39 10.51 -22.30
C THR A 51 -20.92 10.10 -23.69
N GLY A 52 -20.58 8.82 -23.89
CA GLY A 52 -19.88 8.35 -25.09
C GLY A 52 -18.42 8.81 -25.18
N ASP A 53 -17.87 9.39 -24.11
CA ASP A 53 -16.52 9.97 -24.10
C ASP A 53 -15.46 8.98 -23.60
N GLU A 54 -14.63 8.50 -24.52
CA GLU A 54 -13.54 7.54 -24.23
C GLU A 54 -12.17 8.21 -24.03
N ARG A 55 -12.11 9.55 -23.93
CA ARG A 55 -10.84 10.26 -23.71
C ARG A 55 -10.21 9.88 -22.37
N THR A 56 -8.87 9.91 -22.33
CA THR A 56 -8.11 9.67 -21.09
C THR A 56 -8.30 10.76 -20.05
N PHE A 57 -8.63 11.99 -20.48
CA PHE A 57 -9.04 13.07 -19.60
C PHE A 57 -10.55 13.01 -19.34
N ASN A 58 -10.95 12.72 -18.11
CA ASN A 58 -12.36 12.71 -17.73
C ASN A 58 -12.79 14.11 -17.27
N CYS A 59 -13.47 14.84 -18.17
CA CYS A 59 -13.96 16.20 -17.89
C CYS A 59 -15.28 16.23 -17.11
N TYR A 60 -15.89 15.09 -16.82
CA TYR A 60 -17.18 15.01 -16.11
C TYR A 60 -17.02 14.69 -14.63
N PHE A 61 -15.81 14.39 -14.17
CA PHE A 61 -15.54 13.97 -12.79
C PHE A 61 -14.29 14.64 -12.24
N LEU A 62 -14.33 14.97 -10.95
CA LEU A 62 -13.20 15.54 -10.23
C LEU A 62 -13.23 15.22 -8.74
N PHE A 63 -12.12 15.50 -8.08
CA PHE A 63 -11.98 15.40 -6.63
C PHE A 63 -11.79 16.78 -5.98
N VAL A 64 -12.23 16.91 -4.74
CA VAL A 64 -11.88 18.03 -3.86
C VAL A 64 -11.19 17.51 -2.61
N ASP A 65 -10.01 18.05 -2.31
CA ASP A 65 -9.25 17.77 -1.10
C ASP A 65 -9.71 18.72 0.02
N CYS A 66 -10.50 18.19 0.94
CA CYS A 66 -11.09 18.92 2.06
C CYS A 66 -10.27 18.80 3.34
N ARG A 67 -8.97 18.49 3.27
CA ARG A 67 -8.11 18.51 4.46
C ARG A 67 -8.12 19.91 5.09
N GLY A 68 -8.34 19.96 6.40
CA GLY A 68 -8.44 21.22 7.14
C GLY A 68 -9.81 21.91 7.05
N TRP A 69 -10.85 21.24 6.53
CA TRP A 69 -12.19 21.82 6.35
C TRP A 69 -12.81 22.47 7.59
N MET A 70 -12.42 22.07 8.81
CA MET A 70 -12.95 22.63 10.06
C MET A 70 -12.78 24.15 10.16
N SER A 71 -11.72 24.73 9.57
CA SER A 71 -11.54 26.18 9.54
C SER A 71 -12.33 26.89 8.43
N ARG A 72 -12.98 26.13 7.55
CA ARG A 72 -13.77 26.61 6.40
C ARG A 72 -15.13 25.89 6.35
N GLU A 73 -15.69 25.59 7.52
CA GLU A 73 -16.90 24.77 7.65
C GLU A 73 -18.11 25.32 6.88
N PRO A 74 -18.42 26.63 6.89
CA PRO A 74 -19.53 27.17 6.10
C PRO A 74 -19.37 26.94 4.59
N PHE A 75 -18.15 27.05 4.06
CA PHE A 75 -17.86 26.78 2.65
C PHE A 75 -18.00 25.31 2.31
N LEU A 76 -17.58 24.41 3.21
CA LEU A 76 -17.79 22.98 3.02
C LEU A 76 -19.29 22.64 2.97
N ASP A 77 -20.09 23.25 3.84
CA ASP A 77 -21.54 23.00 3.89
C ASP A 77 -22.19 23.42 2.57
N GLN A 78 -21.87 24.61 2.06
CA GLN A 78 -22.34 25.09 0.76
C GLN A 78 -21.86 24.19 -0.38
N LEU A 79 -20.58 23.79 -0.38
CA LEU A 79 -20.01 22.89 -1.39
C LEU A 79 -20.73 21.53 -1.42
N ILE A 80 -21.10 20.98 -0.25
CA ILE A 80 -21.79 19.69 -0.16
C ILE A 80 -23.24 19.79 -0.63
N LEU A 81 -23.93 20.87 -0.27
CA LEU A 81 -25.35 21.06 -0.56
C LEU A 81 -25.62 21.52 -1.99
N SER A 82 -24.75 22.38 -2.53
CA SER A 82 -24.99 23.11 -3.77
C SER A 82 -23.89 22.94 -4.81
N GLY A 83 -22.85 22.16 -4.55
CA GLY A 83 -21.77 21.97 -5.52
C GLY A 83 -20.94 23.22 -5.76
N PHE A 84 -20.28 23.29 -6.92
CA PHE A 84 -19.50 24.44 -7.36
C PHE A 84 -19.37 24.48 -8.89
N THR A 85 -18.98 25.62 -9.44
CA THR A 85 -18.80 25.79 -10.89
C THR A 85 -17.31 25.76 -11.23
N ALA A 86 -16.92 25.00 -12.25
CA ALA A 86 -15.58 25.01 -12.82
C ALA A 86 -15.66 25.24 -14.34
N GLY A 87 -15.17 26.39 -14.80
CA GLY A 87 -15.35 26.85 -16.17
C GLY A 87 -16.83 27.02 -16.51
N LYS A 88 -17.33 26.25 -17.49
CA LYS A 88 -18.74 26.26 -17.92
C LYS A 88 -19.59 25.17 -17.29
N GLN A 89 -19.00 24.28 -16.49
CA GLN A 89 -19.67 23.11 -15.93
C GLN A 89 -19.98 23.34 -14.45
N HIS A 90 -21.17 22.92 -14.01
CA HIS A 90 -21.53 22.86 -12.61
C HIS A 90 -21.34 21.43 -12.08
N PHE A 91 -20.73 21.30 -10.91
CA PHE A 91 -20.32 20.03 -10.32
C PHE A 91 -21.00 19.80 -8.98
N VAL A 92 -21.69 18.67 -8.84
CA VAL A 92 -22.42 18.28 -7.63
C VAL A 92 -21.75 17.08 -6.96
N VAL A 93 -21.94 16.94 -5.64
CA VAL A 93 -21.33 15.84 -4.86
C VAL A 93 -21.73 14.48 -5.41
N SER A 94 -20.72 13.62 -5.59
CA SER A 94 -20.87 12.23 -6.01
C SER A 94 -20.37 11.27 -4.92
N GLU A 95 -20.18 10.00 -5.28
CA GLU A 95 -19.86 8.91 -4.36
C GLU A 95 -18.51 9.08 -3.67
N ARG A 96 -18.32 8.35 -2.56
CA ARG A 96 -17.07 8.37 -1.80
C ARG A 96 -16.67 6.97 -1.38
N SER A 97 -15.45 6.57 -1.75
CA SER A 97 -14.88 5.35 -1.20
C SER A 97 -14.53 5.52 0.27
N GLY A 98 -14.43 4.41 1.02
CA GLY A 98 -13.98 4.46 2.42
C GLY A 98 -12.58 5.09 2.57
N SER A 99 -11.71 4.96 1.57
CA SER A 99 -10.40 5.62 1.56
C SER A 99 -10.52 7.13 1.42
N MET A 100 -11.39 7.62 0.54
CA MET A 100 -11.64 9.05 0.35
C MET A 100 -12.22 9.68 1.62
N THR A 101 -13.22 9.03 2.23
CA THR A 101 -13.83 9.48 3.49
C THR A 101 -12.78 9.69 4.58
N ARG A 102 -11.88 8.72 4.78
CA ARG A 102 -10.79 8.82 5.77
C ARG A 102 -9.78 9.93 5.45
N ASN A 103 -9.56 10.23 4.18
CA ASN A 103 -8.62 11.27 3.76
C ASN A 103 -9.27 12.64 3.55
N ALA A 104 -10.54 12.80 3.95
CA ALA A 104 -11.33 14.01 3.72
C ALA A 104 -11.33 14.44 2.24
N ILE A 105 -11.49 13.48 1.33
CA ILE A 105 -11.64 13.73 -0.10
C ILE A 105 -13.10 13.54 -0.48
N LEU A 106 -13.65 14.50 -1.22
CA LEU A 106 -14.96 14.40 -1.86
C LEU A 106 -14.77 14.19 -3.36
N SER A 107 -15.71 13.51 -4.01
CA SER A 107 -15.79 13.51 -5.47
C SER A 107 -17.01 14.27 -5.94
N PHE A 108 -16.93 14.79 -7.15
CA PHE A 108 -17.99 15.53 -7.80
C PHE A 108 -18.12 15.06 -9.24
N VAL A 109 -19.35 15.13 -9.73
CA VAL A 109 -19.70 14.85 -11.12
C VAL A 109 -20.40 16.06 -11.71
N ASP A 110 -20.24 16.25 -13.02
CA ASP A 110 -21.00 17.23 -13.79
C ASP A 110 -22.51 17.02 -13.56
N GLU A 111 -23.20 18.09 -13.18
CA GLU A 111 -24.64 18.10 -12.88
C GLU A 111 -25.47 17.55 -14.04
N THR A 112 -25.04 17.79 -15.29
CA THR A 112 -25.76 17.34 -16.49
C THR A 112 -25.88 15.82 -16.62
N ILE A 113 -25.01 15.06 -15.94
CA ILE A 113 -25.04 13.58 -15.94
C ILE A 113 -25.34 13.00 -14.56
N ALA A 114 -25.52 13.83 -13.53
CA ALA A 114 -25.58 13.39 -12.14
C ALA A 114 -26.76 12.45 -11.87
N ASP A 115 -27.95 12.78 -12.39
CA ASP A 115 -29.16 11.98 -12.20
C ASP A 115 -29.06 10.61 -12.87
N ALA A 116 -28.67 10.58 -14.15
CA ALA A 116 -28.46 9.34 -14.90
C ALA A 116 -27.39 8.45 -14.26
N LEU A 117 -26.32 9.06 -13.74
CA LEU A 117 -25.27 8.34 -13.02
C LEU A 117 -25.78 7.78 -11.69
N ASN A 118 -26.59 8.55 -10.95
CA ASN A 118 -27.19 8.10 -9.70
C ASN A 118 -28.14 6.90 -9.89
N GLU A 119 -28.98 6.92 -10.93
CA GLU A 119 -29.84 5.77 -11.28
C GLU A 119 -29.02 4.50 -11.53
N ARG A 120 -27.93 4.61 -12.30
CA ARG A 120 -26.99 3.50 -12.57
C ARG A 120 -26.29 2.98 -11.32
N ILE A 121 -25.89 3.87 -10.40
CA ILE A 121 -25.22 3.49 -9.14
C ILE A 121 -26.20 2.82 -8.17
N THR A 122 -27.39 3.39 -8.02
CA THR A 122 -28.45 2.83 -7.15
C THR A 122 -28.94 1.48 -7.65
N MET A 123 -28.93 1.27 -8.98
CA MET A 123 -29.60 0.15 -9.64
C MET A 123 -31.06 0.02 -9.17
N GLY A 124 -31.77 1.14 -9.02
CA GLY A 124 -33.16 1.15 -8.56
C GLY A 124 -33.38 0.83 -7.08
N ALA A 125 -32.32 0.67 -6.27
CA ALA A 125 -32.44 0.53 -4.83
C ALA A 125 -33.01 1.82 -4.20
N GLN A 126 -34.13 1.69 -3.50
CA GLN A 126 -34.80 2.79 -2.78
C GLN A 126 -34.77 2.51 -1.27
N PRO A 127 -33.64 2.76 -0.60
CA PRO A 127 -33.53 2.53 0.83
C PRO A 127 -34.48 3.48 1.58
N GLY A 128 -35.32 2.93 2.46
CA GLY A 128 -36.12 3.71 3.40
C GLY A 128 -35.25 4.33 4.51
N ARG A 129 -35.51 3.96 5.77
CA ARG A 129 -34.60 4.32 6.87
C ARG A 129 -33.45 3.32 6.90
N THR A 130 -32.21 3.80 6.78
CA THR A 130 -31.01 2.94 6.77
C THR A 130 -29.82 3.62 7.46
N VAL A 131 -28.78 2.84 7.74
CA VAL A 131 -27.49 3.37 8.21
C VAL A 131 -26.79 4.05 7.02
N LEU A 132 -26.87 5.38 6.96
CA LEU A 132 -26.37 6.16 5.81
C LEU A 132 -24.88 5.95 5.52
N SER A 133 -24.05 5.80 6.56
CA SER A 133 -22.62 5.51 6.37
C SER A 133 -22.38 4.16 5.66
N LYS A 134 -23.20 3.14 5.94
CA LYS A 134 -23.14 1.86 5.21
C LYS A 134 -23.61 2.03 3.77
N LEU A 135 -24.75 2.69 3.56
CA LEU A 135 -25.30 2.94 2.22
C LEU A 135 -24.27 3.63 1.32
N TYR A 136 -23.68 4.74 1.76
CA TYR A 136 -22.69 5.47 0.98
C TYR A 136 -21.38 4.70 0.80
N ALA A 137 -20.96 3.91 1.79
CA ALA A 137 -19.79 3.05 1.63
C ALA A 137 -20.00 1.97 0.54
N TYR A 138 -21.21 1.43 0.42
CA TYR A 138 -21.54 0.41 -0.58
C TYR A 138 -21.72 0.99 -1.97
N ARG A 139 -22.37 2.15 -2.11
CA ARG A 139 -22.41 2.90 -3.37
C ARG A 139 -21.00 3.31 -3.83
N GLY A 140 -20.16 3.69 -2.88
CA GLY A 140 -18.74 3.99 -3.08
C GLY A 140 -17.89 2.81 -3.58
N LEU A 141 -18.41 1.58 -3.65
CA LEU A 141 -17.71 0.46 -4.29
C LEU A 141 -17.43 0.74 -5.77
N MET A 142 -18.27 1.55 -6.43
CA MET A 142 -18.08 1.99 -7.83
C MET A 142 -16.75 2.72 -8.06
N LEU A 143 -16.19 3.35 -7.01
CA LEU A 143 -14.91 4.05 -7.04
C LEU A 143 -13.71 3.16 -6.69
N SER A 144 -13.90 1.85 -6.53
CA SER A 144 -12.80 0.92 -6.31
C SER A 144 -12.01 0.74 -7.61
N SER A 145 -10.72 1.05 -7.59
CA SER A 145 -9.83 0.73 -8.70
C SER A 145 -9.89 -0.76 -9.01
N CYS A 146 -10.18 -1.12 -10.25
CA CYS A 146 -10.23 -2.51 -10.68
C CYS A 146 -10.10 -2.62 -12.21
N HIS A 147 -9.70 -3.80 -12.67
CA HIS A 147 -9.81 -4.18 -14.07
C HIS A 147 -11.25 -4.55 -14.36
N SER A 148 -11.94 -3.74 -15.16
CA SER A 148 -13.33 -3.99 -15.58
C SER A 148 -13.38 -5.15 -16.57
N LEU A 149 -14.36 -6.05 -16.42
CA LEU A 149 -14.53 -7.24 -17.26
C LEU A 149 -15.85 -7.18 -18.05
N PRO A 150 -15.99 -6.29 -19.05
CA PRO A 150 -17.21 -6.17 -19.82
C PRO A 150 -17.57 -7.48 -20.53
N GLY A 151 -18.86 -7.83 -20.52
CA GLY A 151 -19.38 -9.06 -21.11
C GLY A 151 -18.96 -10.37 -20.41
N PHE A 152 -18.24 -10.30 -19.29
CA PHE A 152 -17.99 -11.48 -18.46
C PHE A 152 -19.12 -11.62 -17.42
N LEU A 153 -20.00 -12.59 -17.65
CA LEU A 153 -21.20 -12.82 -16.85
C LEU A 153 -21.28 -14.30 -16.46
N PRO A 154 -20.46 -14.76 -15.50
CA PRO A 154 -20.54 -16.13 -15.02
C PRO A 154 -21.86 -16.33 -14.25
N LYS A 155 -22.27 -17.59 -14.06
CA LYS A 155 -23.34 -17.91 -13.10
C LYS A 155 -22.85 -17.57 -11.69
N VAL A 156 -23.51 -16.62 -11.03
CA VAL A 156 -23.18 -16.20 -9.67
C VAL A 156 -24.24 -16.71 -8.71
N VAL A 157 -23.79 -17.43 -7.68
CA VAL A 157 -24.64 -17.99 -6.63
C VAL A 157 -24.24 -17.36 -5.31
N VAL A 158 -25.22 -16.96 -4.50
CA VAL A 158 -24.99 -16.44 -3.14
C VAL A 158 -25.47 -17.47 -2.14
N VAL A 159 -24.62 -17.93 -1.23
CA VAL A 159 -24.96 -18.89 -0.17
C VAL A 159 -25.06 -18.20 1.20
N PRO A 160 -25.79 -18.76 2.18
CA PRO A 160 -25.85 -18.22 3.53
C PRO A 160 -24.47 -18.09 4.18
N ASP A 161 -24.27 -17.08 5.03
CA ASP A 161 -23.11 -17.04 5.93
C ASP A 161 -23.17 -18.16 6.98
N CYS A 162 -22.05 -18.45 7.64
CA CYS A 162 -21.98 -19.43 8.72
C CYS A 162 -21.56 -18.76 10.03
N HIS A 163 -22.44 -18.77 11.03
CA HIS A 163 -22.15 -18.22 12.35
C HIS A 163 -21.76 -19.32 13.34
N ARG A 164 -20.70 -19.08 14.12
CA ARG A 164 -20.23 -20.01 15.16
C ARG A 164 -19.88 -19.26 16.44
N THR A 165 -20.06 -19.92 17.57
CA THR A 165 -19.70 -19.38 18.89
C THR A 165 -18.44 -20.07 19.41
N ILE A 166 -17.34 -19.32 19.50
CA ILE A 166 -16.10 -19.80 20.12
C ILE A 166 -16.21 -19.55 21.64
N SER A 167 -16.44 -20.64 22.37
CA SER A 167 -16.74 -20.57 23.80
C SER A 167 -15.50 -20.35 24.67
N LYS A 168 -15.72 -19.81 25.88
CA LYS A 168 -14.74 -19.77 26.99
C LYS A 168 -13.40 -19.08 26.65
N GLN A 169 -13.44 -18.00 25.89
CA GLN A 169 -12.25 -17.21 25.57
C GLN A 169 -11.94 -16.22 26.69
N VAL A 170 -10.70 -16.20 27.20
CA VAL A 170 -10.23 -15.15 28.10
C VAL A 170 -9.83 -13.96 27.22
N VAL A 171 -10.54 -12.84 27.37
CA VAL A 171 -10.33 -11.65 26.52
C VAL A 171 -10.27 -10.38 27.34
N LYS A 172 -9.49 -9.42 26.83
CA LYS A 172 -9.53 -8.02 27.24
C LYS A 172 -10.48 -7.27 26.32
N TYR A 173 -11.37 -6.46 26.88
CA TYR A 173 -12.36 -5.70 26.12
C TYR A 173 -12.57 -4.31 26.73
N ALA A 174 -13.05 -3.38 25.92
CA ALA A 174 -13.41 -2.04 26.38
C ALA A 174 -14.81 -2.05 27.01
N ALA A 175 -14.92 -1.49 28.21
CA ALA A 175 -16.20 -1.29 28.91
C ALA A 175 -16.32 0.15 29.39
N ASP A 176 -17.57 0.63 29.49
CA ASP A 176 -17.85 1.94 30.08
C ASP A 176 -17.55 1.93 31.59
N GLU A 177 -16.91 3.00 32.06
CA GLU A 177 -16.70 3.32 33.47
C GLU A 177 -17.04 4.79 33.71
N MET A 178 -17.80 5.09 34.76
CA MET A 178 -18.07 6.46 35.20
C MET A 178 -16.88 6.97 36.00
N VAL A 179 -16.27 8.07 35.56
CA VAL A 179 -15.16 8.70 36.26
C VAL A 179 -15.52 10.13 36.62
N THR A 180 -15.29 10.48 37.88
CA THR A 180 -15.46 11.84 38.39
C THR A 180 -14.16 12.61 38.23
N PHE A 181 -14.22 13.79 37.63
CA PHE A 181 -13.12 14.76 37.63
C PHE A 181 -13.60 16.09 38.21
N ARG A 182 -12.69 16.83 38.83
CA ARG A 182 -12.93 18.23 39.20
C ARG A 182 -12.48 19.12 38.06
N ASP A 183 -13.36 19.99 37.61
CA ASP A 183 -13.00 21.02 36.63
C ASP A 183 -12.13 22.12 37.26
N ARG A 184 -11.77 23.14 36.45
CA ARG A 184 -10.93 24.26 36.90
C ARG A 184 -11.63 25.13 37.96
N GLU A 185 -12.96 25.02 38.07
CA GLU A 185 -13.80 25.77 39.01
C GLU A 185 -14.11 24.94 40.27
N GLY A 186 -13.60 23.71 40.36
CA GLY A 186 -13.75 22.83 41.52
C GLY A 186 -15.03 22.00 41.50
N CYS A 187 -15.87 22.11 40.47
CA CYS A 187 -17.10 21.33 40.34
C CYS A 187 -16.80 19.88 39.91
N GLU A 188 -17.47 18.93 40.57
CA GLU A 188 -17.35 17.51 40.24
C GLU A 188 -18.21 17.17 39.02
N GLN A 189 -17.55 16.80 37.94
CA GLN A 189 -18.19 16.32 36.72
C GLN A 189 -17.97 14.81 36.57
N ARG A 190 -19.04 14.08 36.28
CA ARG A 190 -18.99 12.64 35.99
C ARG A 190 -19.04 12.42 34.49
N GLN A 191 -18.07 11.72 33.93
CA GLN A 191 -18.03 11.38 32.52
C GLN A 191 -17.81 9.88 32.31
N LYS A 192 -18.53 9.31 31.35
CA LYS A 192 -18.29 7.95 30.85
C LYS A 192 -16.99 7.93 30.06
N GLN A 193 -16.10 7.00 30.38
CA GLN A 193 -14.92 6.70 29.57
C GLN A 193 -14.78 5.19 29.37
N LYS A 194 -14.16 4.80 28.26
CA LYS A 194 -13.81 3.40 28.01
C LYS A 194 -12.57 3.01 28.83
N LYS A 195 -12.60 1.82 29.41
CA LYS A 195 -11.48 1.20 30.13
C LYS A 195 -11.41 -0.30 29.82
N ILE A 196 -10.21 -0.85 29.85
CA ILE A 196 -10.00 -2.29 29.65
C ILE A 196 -10.44 -3.07 30.87
N LYS A 197 -11.27 -4.09 30.62
CA LYS A 197 -11.61 -5.16 31.57
C LYS A 197 -11.19 -6.50 30.98
N THR A 198 -10.98 -7.49 31.83
CA THR A 198 -10.70 -8.88 31.43
C THR A 198 -11.86 -9.76 31.88
N ALA A 199 -12.34 -10.64 31.00
CA ALA A 199 -13.40 -11.59 31.33
C ALA A 199 -13.27 -12.86 30.47
N VAL A 200 -13.93 -13.93 30.91
CA VAL A 200 -14.22 -15.09 30.07
C VAL A 200 -15.49 -14.78 29.28
N LYS A 201 -15.43 -14.85 27.96
CA LYS A 201 -16.55 -14.58 27.05
C LYS A 201 -16.64 -15.67 25.98
N SER A 202 -17.86 -15.93 25.53
CA SER A 202 -18.07 -16.60 24.25
C SER A 202 -18.08 -15.55 23.16
N ILE A 203 -17.42 -15.83 22.04
CA ILE A 203 -17.24 -14.90 20.91
C ILE A 203 -17.97 -15.47 19.71
N ASP A 204 -18.96 -14.73 19.20
CA ASP A 204 -19.66 -15.09 17.97
C ASP A 204 -18.87 -14.58 16.77
N ILE A 205 -18.64 -15.46 15.81
CA ILE A 205 -17.92 -15.18 14.58
C ILE A 205 -18.79 -15.52 13.38
N ASN A 206 -18.66 -14.75 12.29
CA ASN A 206 -18.99 -15.24 10.96
C ASN A 206 -17.73 -15.95 10.43
N ALA A 207 -17.81 -17.27 10.25
CA ALA A 207 -16.68 -18.11 9.92
C ALA A 207 -16.07 -17.79 8.54
N PHE A 208 -16.85 -17.19 7.63
CA PHE A 208 -16.47 -17.00 6.22
C PHE A 208 -16.72 -15.56 5.71
N ASP A 209 -16.77 -14.57 6.60
CA ASP A 209 -17.10 -13.17 6.26
C ASP A 209 -16.24 -12.61 5.13
N GLY A 210 -16.85 -12.41 3.95
CA GLY A 210 -16.19 -11.86 2.77
C GLY A 210 -15.47 -12.87 1.87
N CYS A 211 -15.55 -14.18 2.16
CA CYS A 211 -14.89 -15.26 1.41
C CYS A 211 -15.89 -16.10 0.62
N GLY A 212 -15.52 -16.50 -0.60
CA GLY A 212 -16.25 -17.46 -1.43
C GLY A 212 -15.30 -18.35 -2.23
N ILE A 213 -15.85 -19.08 -3.19
CA ILE A 213 -15.09 -19.98 -4.08
C ILE A 213 -15.55 -19.86 -5.53
N HIS A 214 -14.67 -20.23 -6.46
CA HIS A 214 -14.99 -20.21 -7.89
C HIS A 214 -14.41 -21.39 -8.65
N HIS A 215 -15.07 -21.74 -9.75
CA HIS A 215 -14.66 -22.87 -10.58
C HIS A 215 -13.32 -22.61 -11.30
N PRO A 216 -12.43 -23.61 -11.49
CA PRO A 216 -11.15 -23.44 -12.20
C PRO A 216 -11.28 -22.91 -13.64
N ALA A 217 -12.42 -23.17 -14.31
CA ALA A 217 -12.68 -22.60 -15.63
C ALA A 217 -12.74 -21.06 -15.62
N LEU A 218 -13.20 -20.46 -14.52
CA LEU A 218 -13.26 -19.00 -14.39
C LEU A 218 -11.86 -18.41 -14.24
N SER A 219 -10.95 -19.01 -13.48
CA SER A 219 -9.57 -18.54 -13.38
C SER A 219 -8.86 -18.49 -14.72
N ARG A 220 -9.05 -19.52 -15.57
CA ARG A 220 -8.47 -19.55 -16.93
C ARG A 220 -8.99 -18.39 -17.78
N LEU A 221 -10.31 -18.22 -17.84
CA LEU A 221 -10.93 -17.15 -18.60
C LEU A 221 -10.54 -15.75 -18.11
N ILE A 222 -10.41 -15.57 -16.79
CA ILE A 222 -9.92 -14.31 -16.22
C ILE A 222 -8.44 -14.10 -16.56
N GLY A 223 -7.62 -15.14 -16.52
CA GLY A 223 -6.20 -15.04 -16.89
C GLY A 223 -6.02 -14.53 -18.33
N GLU A 224 -6.80 -15.08 -19.26
CA GLU A 224 -6.84 -14.64 -20.66
C GLU A 224 -7.28 -13.17 -20.78
N ARG A 225 -8.36 -12.78 -20.10
CA ARG A 225 -8.90 -11.41 -20.15
C ARG A 225 -7.97 -10.37 -19.53
N LEU A 226 -7.22 -10.75 -18.48
CA LEU A 226 -6.26 -9.87 -17.83
C LEU A 226 -4.89 -9.86 -18.53
N GLY A 227 -4.64 -10.77 -19.48
CA GLY A 227 -3.32 -10.99 -20.07
C GLY A 227 -2.28 -11.39 -19.03
N SER A 228 -2.67 -12.15 -18.01
CA SER A 228 -1.75 -12.59 -16.96
C SER A 228 -0.92 -13.79 -17.41
N LEU A 229 0.34 -13.86 -16.96
CA LEU A 229 1.26 -14.97 -17.29
C LEU A 229 0.75 -16.33 -16.80
N SER A 230 -0.05 -16.33 -15.75
CA SER A 230 -0.70 -17.50 -15.17
C SER A 230 -2.14 -17.16 -14.79
N PRO A 231 -3.06 -18.16 -14.73
CA PRO A 231 -4.40 -17.96 -14.21
C PRO A 231 -4.39 -17.48 -12.74
N PRO A 232 -5.14 -16.42 -12.39
CA PRO A 232 -5.29 -16.00 -11.00
C PRO A 232 -6.22 -16.95 -10.24
N THR A 233 -5.73 -17.55 -9.16
CA THR A 233 -6.45 -18.56 -8.38
C THR A 233 -7.15 -18.00 -7.14
N SER A 234 -6.82 -16.78 -6.70
CA SER A 234 -7.54 -16.06 -5.65
C SER A 234 -7.79 -14.63 -6.09
N ILE A 235 -9.06 -14.21 -6.12
CA ILE A 235 -9.49 -12.99 -6.80
C ILE A 235 -10.35 -12.13 -5.87
N LEU A 236 -9.99 -10.86 -5.75
CA LEU A 236 -10.76 -9.84 -5.04
C LEU A 236 -11.74 -9.15 -6.01
N TRP A 237 -13.02 -9.50 -5.91
CA TRP A 237 -14.07 -9.05 -6.81
C TRP A 237 -14.69 -7.72 -6.41
N ARG A 238 -15.14 -6.97 -7.42
CA ARG A 238 -15.96 -5.76 -7.28
C ARG A 238 -17.12 -5.80 -8.27
N ALA A 239 -18.29 -5.46 -7.79
CA ALA A 239 -19.44 -5.08 -8.61
C ALA A 239 -20.29 -4.07 -7.80
N PRO A 240 -21.30 -3.42 -8.40
CA PRO A 240 -22.26 -2.64 -7.63
C PRO A 240 -22.81 -3.51 -6.48
N TYR A 241 -22.63 -3.05 -5.24
CA TYR A 241 -23.05 -3.78 -4.04
C TYR A 241 -22.45 -5.20 -3.83
N ILE A 242 -21.39 -5.58 -4.54
CA ILE A 242 -20.67 -6.85 -4.35
C ILE A 242 -19.19 -6.58 -4.04
N LYS A 243 -18.70 -7.19 -2.96
CA LYS A 243 -17.27 -7.17 -2.57
C LYS A 243 -16.91 -8.43 -1.79
N GLY A 244 -15.83 -9.09 -2.20
CA GLY A 244 -15.14 -10.11 -1.40
C GLY A 244 -14.06 -10.85 -2.20
N VAL A 245 -13.44 -11.83 -1.57
CA VAL A 245 -12.42 -12.69 -2.21
C VAL A 245 -13.02 -14.05 -2.53
N THR A 246 -12.73 -14.60 -3.70
CA THR A 246 -12.97 -16.03 -3.97
C THR A 246 -11.68 -16.77 -4.27
N HIS A 247 -11.68 -18.05 -3.93
CA HIS A 247 -10.57 -18.97 -4.15
C HIS A 247 -10.97 -20.07 -5.14
N GLU A 248 -10.07 -20.40 -6.05
CA GLU A 248 -10.25 -21.46 -7.03
C GLU A 248 -10.39 -22.80 -6.33
N MET A 249 -11.44 -23.55 -6.67
CA MET A 249 -11.73 -24.84 -6.08
C MET A 249 -12.42 -25.77 -7.10
N ASP A 250 -11.86 -26.97 -7.30
CA ASP A 250 -12.55 -28.07 -7.98
C ASP A 250 -13.61 -28.67 -7.04
N TYR A 251 -14.71 -27.95 -6.90
CA TYR A 251 -15.81 -28.35 -6.06
C TYR A 251 -16.59 -29.53 -6.65
N GLU A 252 -16.51 -29.78 -7.96
CA GLU A 252 -17.10 -30.97 -8.58
C GLU A 252 -16.52 -32.25 -8.00
N LYS A 253 -15.19 -32.35 -7.97
CA LYS A 253 -14.50 -33.49 -7.39
C LYS A 253 -14.81 -33.63 -5.90
N PHE A 254 -14.75 -32.52 -5.15
CA PHE A 254 -15.00 -32.52 -3.71
C PHE A 254 -16.40 -33.04 -3.35
N TYR A 255 -17.43 -32.62 -4.10
CA TYR A 255 -18.83 -32.98 -3.86
C TYR A 255 -19.18 -34.39 -4.33
N ARG A 256 -18.65 -34.85 -5.48
CA ARG A 256 -18.82 -36.26 -5.92
C ARG A 256 -18.26 -37.25 -4.90
N GLU A 257 -17.08 -36.97 -4.35
CA GLU A 257 -16.44 -37.81 -3.34
C GLU A 257 -17.21 -37.85 -2.00
N ARG A 258 -18.15 -36.94 -1.78
CA ARG A 258 -18.93 -36.79 -0.53
C ARG A 258 -20.44 -36.99 -0.71
N GLY A 259 -20.89 -37.40 -1.90
CA GLY A 259 -22.30 -37.65 -2.17
C GLY A 259 -23.20 -36.41 -2.06
N VAL A 260 -22.67 -35.23 -2.41
CA VAL A 260 -23.48 -34.01 -2.52
C VAL A 260 -24.07 -33.94 -3.92
N ASP A 261 -25.38 -33.71 -4.02
CA ASP A 261 -26.10 -33.69 -5.30
C ASP A 261 -26.23 -32.28 -5.90
N HIS A 262 -26.38 -31.25 -5.05
CA HIS A 262 -26.64 -29.87 -5.45
C HIS A 262 -26.16 -28.89 -4.38
N ILE A 263 -25.98 -27.63 -4.78
CA ILE A 263 -25.74 -26.49 -3.89
C ILE A 263 -27.05 -25.75 -3.69
N THR A 264 -27.34 -25.30 -2.47
CA THR A 264 -28.54 -24.51 -2.17
C THR A 264 -28.13 -23.07 -1.90
N ASP A 265 -28.74 -22.12 -2.62
CA ASP A 265 -28.46 -20.70 -2.45
C ASP A 265 -29.20 -20.08 -1.25
N LEU A 266 -28.99 -18.79 -1.04
CA LEU A 266 -29.57 -17.99 0.03
C LEU A 266 -31.12 -17.99 0.03
N TRP A 267 -31.72 -18.21 -1.14
CA TRP A 267 -33.17 -18.19 -1.35
C TRP A 267 -33.78 -19.60 -1.47
N GLY A 268 -32.98 -20.66 -1.26
CA GLY A 268 -33.42 -22.06 -1.32
C GLY A 268 -33.42 -22.68 -2.71
N VAL A 269 -32.90 -21.98 -3.73
CA VAL A 269 -32.77 -22.51 -5.09
C VAL A 269 -31.63 -23.51 -5.15
N LYS A 270 -31.88 -24.62 -5.83
CA LYS A 270 -30.91 -25.70 -6.01
C LYS A 270 -30.14 -25.52 -7.32
N HIS A 271 -28.82 -25.64 -7.27
CA HIS A 271 -27.93 -25.51 -8.41
C HIS A 271 -27.09 -26.77 -8.60
N ASP A 272 -26.94 -27.22 -9.85
CA ASP A 272 -26.01 -28.30 -10.21
C ASP A 272 -24.57 -27.78 -10.09
N PHE A 273 -23.77 -28.47 -9.28
CA PHE A 273 -22.36 -28.14 -9.07
C PHE A 273 -21.48 -28.49 -10.28
N LYS A 274 -22.00 -29.16 -11.31
CA LYS A 274 -21.26 -29.38 -12.57
C LYS A 274 -21.16 -28.13 -13.44
N GLU A 275 -21.97 -27.12 -13.17
CA GLU A 275 -21.89 -25.85 -13.87
C GLU A 275 -20.76 -24.99 -13.28
N PRO A 276 -19.91 -24.35 -14.11
CA PRO A 276 -18.93 -23.38 -13.63
C PRO A 276 -19.61 -22.15 -13.01
N MET A 277 -19.41 -21.97 -11.70
CA MET A 277 -20.04 -20.92 -10.90
C MET A 277 -19.00 -20.09 -10.15
N LEU A 278 -19.40 -18.84 -9.89
CA LEU A 278 -18.81 -17.98 -8.88
C LEU A 278 -19.73 -18.02 -7.65
N ILE A 279 -19.27 -18.60 -6.55
CA ILE A 279 -20.06 -18.78 -5.34
C ILE A 279 -19.59 -17.77 -4.29
N LEU A 280 -20.51 -16.90 -3.89
CA LEU A 280 -20.30 -15.85 -2.90
C LEU A 280 -20.99 -16.21 -1.60
N THR A 281 -20.41 -15.87 -0.46
CA THR A 281 -21.14 -15.88 0.82
C THR A 281 -22.03 -14.64 0.94
N GLU A 282 -23.08 -14.73 1.76
CA GLU A 282 -24.05 -13.65 1.99
C GLU A 282 -23.35 -12.33 2.31
N SER A 283 -22.35 -12.36 3.19
CA SER A 283 -21.57 -11.19 3.58
C SER A 283 -20.93 -10.46 2.39
N MET A 284 -20.66 -11.12 1.26
CA MET A 284 -20.10 -10.47 0.06
C MET A 284 -21.16 -9.66 -0.72
N TYR A 285 -22.44 -10.02 -0.61
CA TYR A 285 -23.57 -9.32 -1.22
C TYR A 285 -24.07 -8.18 -0.32
N LYS A 286 -23.38 -7.04 -0.39
CA LYS A 286 -23.71 -5.83 0.39
C LYS A 286 -25.07 -5.24 0.01
N GLY A 287 -25.65 -5.69 -1.10
CA GLY A 287 -26.95 -5.29 -1.63
C GLY A 287 -28.15 -5.97 -0.95
N LYS A 288 -27.95 -7.08 -0.22
CA LYS A 288 -29.05 -7.91 0.32
C LYS A 288 -30.16 -7.10 0.98
N ALA A 289 -29.82 -6.14 1.84
CA ALA A 289 -30.80 -5.34 2.57
C ALA A 289 -31.53 -4.26 1.73
N TYR A 290 -31.10 -4.03 0.49
CA TYR A 290 -31.64 -3.00 -0.41
C TYR A 290 -32.42 -3.59 -1.59
N PHE A 291 -32.10 -4.83 -1.96
CA PHE A 291 -32.81 -5.63 -2.94
C PHE A 291 -33.52 -6.78 -2.21
N SER A 292 -34.48 -6.46 -1.35
CA SER A 292 -35.23 -7.44 -0.55
C SER A 292 -36.74 -7.16 -0.60
N ARG A 293 -37.28 -6.97 -1.81
CA ARG A 293 -38.68 -6.59 -2.02
C ARG A 293 -39.60 -7.79 -1.85
N HIS A 294 -39.15 -8.97 -2.28
CA HIS A 294 -39.95 -10.18 -2.32
C HIS A 294 -39.62 -11.16 -1.18
N GLY A 295 -38.38 -11.13 -0.69
CA GLY A 295 -37.88 -12.07 0.33
C GLY A 295 -37.52 -13.45 -0.24
N ASP A 296 -37.44 -13.59 -1.57
CA ASP A 296 -37.16 -14.83 -2.29
C ASP A 296 -36.27 -14.58 -3.52
N ALA A 297 -36.02 -15.61 -4.34
CA ALA A 297 -35.07 -15.57 -5.45
C ALA A 297 -35.33 -14.46 -6.49
N ARG A 298 -36.57 -13.93 -6.56
CA ARG A 298 -36.90 -12.79 -7.45
C ARG A 298 -36.09 -11.55 -7.10
N ASP A 299 -35.67 -11.39 -5.85
CA ASP A 299 -34.79 -10.30 -5.44
C ASP A 299 -33.40 -10.38 -6.08
N TRP A 300 -32.90 -11.58 -6.37
CA TRP A 300 -31.64 -11.78 -7.08
C TRP A 300 -31.80 -11.53 -8.59
N ASP A 301 -32.91 -11.98 -9.16
CA ASP A 301 -33.27 -11.69 -10.55
C ASP A 301 -33.44 -10.19 -10.79
N ASP A 302 -34.04 -9.47 -9.83
CA ASP A 302 -34.15 -8.02 -9.82
C ASP A 302 -32.78 -7.34 -9.86
N TYR A 303 -31.84 -7.76 -9.00
CA TYR A 303 -30.47 -7.24 -9.00
C TYR A 303 -29.82 -7.41 -10.38
N TRP A 304 -29.90 -8.61 -10.97
CA TRP A 304 -29.27 -8.90 -12.25
C TRP A 304 -29.95 -8.18 -13.42
N ARG A 305 -31.27 -8.04 -13.40
CA ARG A 305 -32.00 -7.26 -14.42
C ARG A 305 -31.49 -5.84 -14.48
N GLU A 306 -31.37 -5.16 -13.33
CA GLU A 306 -30.84 -3.80 -13.26
C GLU A 306 -29.34 -3.75 -13.65
N PHE A 307 -28.57 -4.76 -13.22
CA PHE A 307 -27.16 -4.91 -13.61
C PHE A 307 -27.00 -4.93 -15.15
N TYR A 308 -27.83 -5.71 -15.84
CA TYR A 308 -27.84 -5.81 -17.30
C TYR A 308 -28.35 -4.53 -17.96
N GLN A 309 -29.44 -3.95 -17.45
CA GLN A 309 -30.03 -2.72 -17.98
C GLN A 309 -29.01 -1.58 -18.06
N TYR A 310 -28.19 -1.42 -17.02
CA TYR A 310 -27.17 -0.36 -16.96
C TYR A 310 -25.80 -0.77 -17.52
N ASN A 311 -25.69 -1.95 -18.15
CA ASN A 311 -24.46 -2.48 -18.73
C ASN A 311 -23.29 -2.48 -17.74
N HIS A 312 -23.58 -2.86 -16.49
CA HIS A 312 -22.55 -3.07 -15.47
C HIS A 312 -21.67 -4.27 -15.82
N CYS A 313 -20.53 -4.37 -15.15
CA CYS A 313 -19.63 -5.52 -15.28
C CYS A 313 -18.96 -5.83 -13.93
N LEU A 314 -18.44 -7.05 -13.83
CA LEU A 314 -17.57 -7.43 -12.73
C LEU A 314 -16.20 -6.75 -12.89
N GLY A 315 -15.52 -6.52 -11.78
CA GLY A 315 -14.19 -5.96 -11.71
C GLY A 315 -13.25 -6.79 -10.84
N VAL A 316 -11.98 -6.87 -11.24
CA VAL A 316 -10.91 -7.50 -10.45
C VAL A 316 -10.04 -6.41 -9.84
N ALA A 317 -10.13 -6.24 -8.52
CA ALA A 317 -9.37 -5.22 -7.79
C ALA A 317 -7.96 -5.69 -7.42
N LYS A 318 -7.80 -7.00 -7.17
CA LYS A 318 -6.53 -7.62 -6.79
C LYS A 318 -6.61 -9.13 -7.01
N TRP A 319 -5.48 -9.79 -7.24
CA TRP A 319 -5.36 -11.25 -7.24
C TRP A 319 -4.04 -11.71 -6.62
N ASN A 320 -3.88 -13.01 -6.41
CA ASN A 320 -2.68 -13.62 -5.84
C ASN A 320 -1.46 -13.54 -6.75
N PHE A 321 -0.28 -13.71 -6.16
CA PHE A 321 0.94 -14.05 -6.90
C PHE A 321 0.94 -15.53 -7.28
N THR A 322 1.74 -15.88 -8.28
CA THR A 322 2.18 -17.28 -8.48
C THR A 322 3.08 -17.73 -7.33
N ALA A 323 3.30 -19.04 -7.21
CA ALA A 323 4.22 -19.59 -6.22
C ALA A 323 5.66 -19.07 -6.43
N GLU A 324 6.06 -18.90 -7.69
CA GLU A 324 7.38 -18.41 -8.10
C GLU A 324 7.55 -16.91 -7.87
N GLU A 325 6.47 -16.13 -7.93
CA GLU A 325 6.47 -14.69 -7.68
C GLU A 325 6.28 -14.33 -6.22
N GLU A 326 5.82 -15.25 -5.38
CA GLU A 326 5.63 -15.01 -3.95
C GLU A 326 6.97 -14.61 -3.27
N PRO A 327 7.05 -13.44 -2.60
CA PRO A 327 8.28 -13.00 -1.95
C PRO A 327 8.68 -13.91 -0.78
N VAL A 328 9.97 -14.29 -0.69
CA VAL A 328 10.51 -15.00 0.48
C VAL A 328 10.86 -14.02 1.60
N TYR A 329 11.32 -12.82 1.23
CA TYR A 329 11.62 -11.72 2.14
C TYR A 329 10.74 -10.52 1.82
N THR A 330 10.13 -9.96 2.86
CA THR A 330 9.26 -8.78 2.78
C THR A 330 9.74 -7.73 3.77
N ARG A 331 9.58 -6.45 3.40
CA ARG A 331 9.89 -5.34 4.31
C ARG A 331 8.77 -5.18 5.34
N SER A 332 9.11 -5.33 6.61
CA SER A 332 8.20 -5.25 7.75
C SER A 332 7.72 -3.83 8.04
N SER A 333 6.70 -3.73 8.90
CA SER A 333 6.33 -2.50 9.58
C SER A 333 7.07 -2.41 10.92
N TYR A 334 7.45 -1.21 11.34
CA TYR A 334 8.01 -1.00 12.67
C TYR A 334 7.04 -1.37 13.80
N GLN A 335 5.75 -1.36 13.49
CA GLN A 335 4.68 -1.63 14.43
C GLN A 335 4.72 -3.04 14.99
N ILE A 336 5.11 -4.04 14.18
CA ILE A 336 5.26 -5.44 14.61
C ILE A 336 6.61 -5.71 15.31
N LEU A 337 7.48 -4.70 15.40
CA LEU A 337 8.77 -4.81 16.08
C LEU A 337 8.78 -4.10 17.43
N GLN A 338 8.06 -2.97 17.55
CA GLN A 338 8.18 -2.04 18.68
C GLN A 338 7.79 -2.63 20.04
N ASP A 339 7.03 -3.71 20.07
CA ASP A 339 6.50 -4.35 21.28
C ASP A 339 7.01 -5.78 21.52
N LEU A 340 7.99 -6.23 20.73
CA LEU A 340 8.77 -7.44 20.99
C LEU A 340 9.62 -7.28 22.27
N ARG A 341 9.54 -8.25 23.15
CA ARG A 341 10.27 -8.30 24.43
C ARG A 341 11.61 -9.03 24.25
N LEU A 342 12.57 -8.32 23.67
CA LEU A 342 13.93 -8.84 23.45
C LEU A 342 14.98 -7.96 24.16
N PRO A 343 16.08 -8.56 24.66
CA PRO A 343 17.31 -7.83 24.89
C PRO A 343 17.74 -7.12 23.61
N PHE A 344 18.32 -5.92 23.72
CA PHE A 344 18.59 -5.10 22.54
C PHE A 344 19.58 -5.76 21.58
N GLU A 345 20.57 -6.46 22.09
CA GLU A 345 21.60 -7.15 21.31
C GLU A 345 20.95 -8.21 20.41
N ARG A 346 19.93 -8.91 20.92
CA ARG A 346 19.11 -9.85 20.15
C ARG A 346 18.16 -9.13 19.21
N PHE A 347 17.55 -8.03 19.65
CA PHE A 347 16.65 -7.21 18.82
C PHE A 347 17.37 -6.62 17.60
N ALA A 348 18.61 -6.14 17.76
CA ALA A 348 19.39 -5.53 16.69
C ALA A 348 19.72 -6.52 15.56
N GLN A 349 19.76 -7.82 15.85
CA GLN A 349 19.98 -8.87 14.84
C GLN A 349 18.84 -8.96 13.83
N LEU A 350 17.64 -8.45 14.13
CA LEU A 350 16.54 -8.35 13.16
C LEU A 350 16.91 -7.51 11.93
N ALA A 351 17.86 -6.58 12.07
CA ALA A 351 18.30 -5.73 10.97
C ALA A 351 19.43 -6.34 10.13
N LYS A 352 20.00 -7.49 10.54
CA LYS A 352 21.18 -8.09 9.91
C LYS A 352 20.98 -8.32 8.42
N ASP A 353 19.97 -9.08 8.03
CA ASP A 353 19.72 -9.41 6.62
C ASP A 353 19.52 -8.15 5.76
N SER A 354 18.96 -7.08 6.34
CA SER A 354 18.78 -5.80 5.63
C SER A 354 20.09 -5.02 5.48
N VAL A 355 20.95 -5.04 6.51
CA VAL A 355 22.28 -4.42 6.47
C VAL A 355 23.16 -5.17 5.48
N ASP A 356 23.23 -6.49 5.58
CA ASP A 356 24.01 -7.36 4.68
C ASP A 356 23.55 -7.15 3.23
N TRP A 357 22.24 -7.07 2.98
CA TRP A 357 21.70 -6.78 1.65
C TRP A 357 22.19 -5.44 1.07
N VAL A 358 22.20 -4.37 1.87
CA VAL A 358 22.74 -3.07 1.42
C VAL A 358 24.24 -3.15 1.15
N GLU A 359 24.99 -3.80 2.05
CA GLU A 359 26.45 -3.90 1.95
C GLU A 359 26.89 -4.71 0.72
N GLN A 360 26.21 -5.83 0.42
CA GLN A 360 26.47 -6.63 -0.80
C GLN A 360 26.20 -5.83 -2.09
N ILE A 361 25.13 -5.02 -2.11
CA ILE A 361 24.86 -4.17 -3.28
C ILE A 361 25.96 -3.12 -3.45
N LEU A 362 26.40 -2.50 -2.36
CA LEU A 362 27.41 -1.43 -2.41
C LEU A 362 28.83 -1.94 -2.63
N SER A 363 29.14 -3.18 -2.25
CA SER A 363 30.42 -3.83 -2.54
C SER A 363 30.55 -4.18 -4.03
N GLY A 364 29.42 -4.22 -4.77
CA GLY A 364 29.36 -4.62 -6.16
C GLY A 364 29.24 -6.13 -6.35
N ASP A 365 28.68 -6.87 -5.38
CA ASP A 365 28.37 -8.29 -5.54
C ASP A 365 27.49 -8.49 -6.80
N PRO A 366 27.92 -9.31 -7.77
CA PRO A 366 27.23 -9.41 -9.06
C PRO A 366 25.75 -9.74 -8.91
N VAL A 367 25.39 -10.69 -8.03
CA VAL A 367 24.01 -11.13 -7.87
C VAL A 367 23.17 -10.07 -7.16
N HIS A 368 23.65 -9.51 -6.05
CA HIS A 368 22.88 -8.52 -5.30
C HIS A 368 22.71 -7.22 -6.08
N THR A 369 23.79 -6.72 -6.67
CA THR A 369 23.77 -5.45 -7.41
C THR A 369 22.91 -5.56 -8.67
N PHE A 370 23.04 -6.63 -9.47
CA PHE A 370 22.26 -6.80 -10.68
C PHE A 370 20.79 -7.11 -10.40
N CYS A 371 20.46 -7.97 -9.43
CA CYS A 371 19.08 -8.20 -9.01
C CYS A 371 18.41 -6.92 -8.47
N PHE A 372 19.13 -6.10 -7.69
CA PHE A 372 18.61 -4.83 -7.19
C PHE A 372 18.29 -3.84 -8.31
N LEU A 373 19.18 -3.74 -9.30
CA LEU A 373 18.99 -2.89 -10.48
C LEU A 373 17.94 -3.44 -11.46
N GLY A 374 17.54 -4.71 -11.32
CA GLY A 374 16.64 -5.40 -12.25
C GLY A 374 17.34 -5.73 -13.58
N LEU A 375 18.60 -6.13 -13.48
CA LEU A 375 19.47 -6.55 -14.57
C LEU A 375 19.65 -8.07 -14.52
N THR A 376 18.57 -8.82 -14.71
CA THR A 376 18.61 -10.29 -14.77
C THR A 376 18.32 -10.76 -16.19
N LEU A 377 18.68 -11.99 -16.54
CA LEU A 377 18.40 -12.50 -17.89
C LEU A 377 16.91 -12.57 -18.20
N ASP A 378 16.12 -12.94 -17.19
CA ASP A 378 14.67 -13.13 -17.24
C ASP A 378 13.85 -11.84 -17.09
N GLN A 379 14.44 -10.76 -16.56
CA GLN A 379 13.75 -9.49 -16.32
C GLN A 379 14.64 -8.31 -16.65
N ARG A 380 14.18 -7.48 -17.59
CA ARG A 380 14.91 -6.29 -18.01
C ARG A 380 14.00 -5.07 -17.91
N LYS A 381 14.30 -4.19 -16.95
CA LYS A 381 13.62 -2.89 -16.84
C LYS A 381 14.16 -1.93 -17.90
N SER A 382 13.43 -0.83 -18.14
CA SER A 382 13.95 0.30 -18.92
C SER A 382 15.31 0.73 -18.38
N LEU A 383 16.36 0.58 -19.19
CA LEU A 383 17.73 0.85 -18.80
C LEU A 383 18.03 2.35 -18.94
N ASN A 384 18.75 2.91 -17.97
CA ASN A 384 19.37 4.22 -18.12
C ASN A 384 20.87 4.07 -18.44
N ASP A 385 21.54 5.17 -18.75
CA ASP A 385 22.94 5.20 -19.16
C ASP A 385 23.87 4.52 -18.13
N TYR A 386 23.63 4.72 -16.83
CA TYR A 386 24.42 4.08 -15.79
C TYR A 386 24.28 2.55 -15.84
N THR A 387 23.04 2.03 -15.96
CA THR A 387 22.82 0.59 -16.02
C THR A 387 23.31 -0.02 -17.34
N ARG A 388 23.23 0.71 -18.45
CA ARG A 388 23.80 0.29 -19.74
C ARG A 388 25.33 0.20 -19.67
N ALA A 389 25.99 1.19 -19.07
CA ALA A 389 27.44 1.18 -18.86
C ALA A 389 27.89 0.01 -17.98
N ILE A 390 27.15 -0.29 -16.91
CA ILE A 390 27.40 -1.44 -16.04
C ILE A 390 27.28 -2.77 -16.81
N LEU A 391 26.28 -2.90 -17.69
CA LEU A 391 26.11 -4.09 -18.53
C LEU A 391 27.24 -4.21 -19.56
N LYS A 392 27.66 -3.13 -20.24
CA LYS A 392 28.81 -3.19 -21.15
C LYS A 392 30.09 -3.58 -20.41
N ASN A 393 30.34 -3.00 -19.24
CA ASN A 393 31.51 -3.33 -18.43
C ASN A 393 31.23 -3.18 -16.91
N PRO A 394 31.18 -4.28 -16.13
CA PRO A 394 30.91 -4.23 -14.70
C PRO A 394 31.92 -3.40 -13.88
N ALA A 395 33.12 -3.12 -14.40
CA ALA A 395 34.08 -2.21 -13.76
C ALA A 395 33.50 -0.80 -13.54
N MET A 396 32.47 -0.41 -14.31
CA MET A 396 31.74 0.85 -14.17
C MET A 396 31.05 1.00 -12.82
N LEU A 397 30.78 -0.09 -12.07
CA LEU A 397 30.29 -0.01 -10.69
C LEU A 397 31.25 0.76 -9.75
N ARG A 398 32.53 0.83 -10.12
CA ARG A 398 33.58 1.56 -9.38
C ARG A 398 33.71 3.01 -9.81
N GLU A 399 33.07 3.42 -10.92
CA GLU A 399 33.09 4.81 -11.36
C GLU A 399 32.41 5.70 -10.31
N PRO A 400 33.05 6.78 -9.84
CA PRO A 400 32.56 7.60 -8.73
C PRO A 400 31.12 8.13 -8.86
N THR A 401 30.62 8.39 -10.07
CA THR A 401 29.26 8.88 -10.32
C THR A 401 28.25 7.74 -10.36
N VAL A 402 28.56 6.63 -11.03
CA VAL A 402 27.79 5.38 -11.03
C VAL A 402 27.63 4.84 -9.60
N HIS A 403 28.72 4.81 -8.82
CA HIS A 403 28.66 4.39 -7.42
C HIS A 403 27.77 5.32 -6.59
N LYS A 404 27.88 6.65 -6.76
CA LYS A 404 26.99 7.63 -6.09
C LYS A 404 25.53 7.46 -6.51
N TYR A 405 25.28 7.11 -7.77
CA TYR A 405 23.94 6.79 -8.27
C TYR A 405 23.38 5.58 -7.51
N LEU A 406 24.13 4.49 -7.39
CA LEU A 406 23.74 3.29 -6.64
C LEU A 406 23.47 3.59 -5.15
N VAL A 407 24.38 4.30 -4.48
CA VAL A 407 24.22 4.78 -3.09
C VAL A 407 22.97 5.67 -2.93
N GLY A 408 22.65 6.44 -3.97
CA GLY A 408 21.46 7.28 -4.06
C GLY A 408 20.16 6.49 -4.10
N LEU A 409 20.11 5.43 -4.93
CA LEU A 409 18.96 4.52 -5.01
C LEU A 409 18.65 3.85 -3.66
N LEU A 410 19.71 3.49 -2.92
CA LEU A 410 19.59 2.84 -1.60
C LEU A 410 19.24 3.79 -0.46
N ARG A 411 19.29 5.11 -0.66
CA ARG A 411 19.04 6.09 0.42
C ARG A 411 17.67 5.89 1.08
N LYS A 412 16.62 5.70 0.28
CA LYS A 412 15.26 5.49 0.80
C LYS A 412 15.20 4.25 1.68
N TYR A 413 15.79 3.14 1.24
CA TYR A 413 15.84 1.88 1.99
C TYR A 413 16.57 2.07 3.32
N ARG A 414 17.76 2.69 3.31
CA ARG A 414 18.52 2.97 4.54
C ARG A 414 17.78 3.87 5.52
N ASP A 415 17.07 4.89 5.04
CA ASP A 415 16.24 5.75 5.90
C ASP A 415 15.05 4.98 6.48
N GLU A 416 14.38 4.16 5.67
CA GLU A 416 13.27 3.31 6.10
C GLU A 416 13.70 2.23 7.11
N MET A 417 14.91 1.68 6.98
CA MET A 417 15.48 0.74 7.96
C MET A 417 15.63 1.39 9.34
N LYS A 418 16.00 2.69 9.41
CA LYS A 418 16.15 3.42 10.69
C LYS A 418 14.83 3.61 11.44
N CYS A 419 13.69 3.54 10.75
CA CYS A 419 12.39 3.47 11.41
C CYS A 419 11.88 2.05 11.62
N GLY A 420 12.63 0.99 11.23
CA GLY A 420 12.27 -0.40 11.46
C GLY A 420 11.58 -1.10 10.30
N LYS A 421 11.62 -0.55 9.09
CA LYS A 421 11.20 -1.28 7.87
C LYS A 421 12.34 -2.18 7.40
N LEU A 422 12.42 -3.37 7.97
CA LEU A 422 13.50 -4.34 7.75
C LEU A 422 13.02 -5.47 6.83
N PHE A 423 13.88 -5.98 5.97
CA PHE A 423 13.65 -7.26 5.30
C PHE A 423 13.63 -8.39 6.34
N LEU A 424 12.49 -9.07 6.44
CA LEU A 424 12.30 -10.27 7.25
C LEU A 424 11.86 -11.41 6.33
N LYS A 425 12.28 -12.64 6.63
CA LYS A 425 11.82 -13.84 5.94
C LYS A 425 10.33 -14.03 6.20
N SER A 426 9.52 -13.53 5.27
CA SER A 426 8.09 -13.35 5.44
C SER A 426 7.42 -12.99 4.11
N SER A 427 6.13 -13.31 4.01
CA SER A 427 5.30 -13.01 2.84
C SER A 427 3.92 -12.52 3.28
N PHE A 428 3.39 -11.51 2.59
CA PHE A 428 1.98 -11.13 2.73
C PHE A 428 1.13 -12.12 1.94
N LYS A 429 0.18 -12.76 2.60
CA LYS A 429 -0.76 -13.72 2.02
C LYS A 429 -2.19 -13.22 2.22
N PHE A 430 -3.09 -13.52 1.29
CA PHE A 430 -4.53 -13.37 1.51
C PHE A 430 -4.93 -14.19 2.72
N LEU A 431 -5.60 -13.53 3.67
CA LEU A 431 -6.23 -14.23 4.78
C LEU A 431 -7.47 -14.96 4.24
N ALA A 432 -7.55 -16.25 4.48
CA ALA A 432 -8.68 -17.09 4.13
C ALA A 432 -9.16 -17.88 5.37
N PRO A 433 -10.44 -18.24 5.44
CA PRO A 433 -10.92 -19.13 6.49
C PRO A 433 -10.48 -20.57 6.19
N ASP A 434 -10.95 -21.51 7.01
CA ASP A 434 -10.88 -22.94 6.67
C ASP A 434 -11.77 -23.20 5.45
N LEU A 435 -11.16 -23.21 4.27
CA LEU A 435 -11.84 -23.41 2.99
C LEU A 435 -12.46 -24.81 2.87
N VAL A 436 -11.94 -25.83 3.56
CA VAL A 436 -12.61 -27.14 3.60
C VAL A 436 -13.93 -27.03 4.35
N MET A 437 -13.95 -26.31 5.49
CA MET A 437 -15.20 -26.05 6.22
C MET A 437 -16.18 -25.18 5.41
N LEU A 438 -15.68 -24.22 4.62
CA LEU A 438 -16.52 -23.45 3.70
C LEU A 438 -17.18 -24.36 2.65
N MET A 439 -16.43 -25.29 2.09
CA MET A 439 -16.96 -26.28 1.14
C MET A 439 -18.00 -27.20 1.75
N GLU A 440 -17.77 -27.66 3.00
CA GLU A 440 -18.75 -28.41 3.77
C GLU A 440 -20.04 -27.61 3.97
N HIS A 441 -19.92 -26.34 4.34
CA HIS A 441 -21.07 -25.44 4.52
C HIS A 441 -21.87 -25.24 3.23
N ILE A 442 -21.21 -24.94 2.11
CA ILE A 442 -21.85 -24.77 0.80
C ILE A 442 -22.59 -26.06 0.37
N GLY A 443 -22.04 -27.23 0.69
CA GLY A 443 -22.61 -28.53 0.34
C GLY A 443 -23.63 -29.09 1.34
N GLY A 444 -23.95 -28.38 2.42
CA GLY A 444 -24.85 -28.87 3.48
C GLY A 444 -24.30 -30.06 4.27
N LEU A 445 -22.97 -30.19 4.37
CA LEU A 445 -22.29 -31.26 5.08
C LEU A 445 -21.99 -30.90 6.54
N PRO A 446 -21.68 -31.88 7.42
CA PRO A 446 -21.25 -31.59 8.78
C PRO A 446 -19.98 -30.72 8.82
N LEU A 447 -20.04 -29.59 9.53
CA LEU A 447 -18.99 -28.56 9.60
C LEU A 447 -17.81 -28.98 10.51
N ARG A 448 -16.92 -29.81 9.98
CA ARG A 448 -15.71 -30.31 10.66
C ARG A 448 -14.51 -29.41 10.39
N GLY A 449 -14.32 -29.01 9.13
CA GLY A 449 -13.10 -28.35 8.66
C GLY A 449 -11.87 -29.25 8.70
N CYS A 450 -10.74 -28.70 8.27
CA CYS A 450 -9.44 -29.37 8.26
C CYS A 450 -8.41 -28.76 9.23
N LEU A 451 -8.71 -27.60 9.82
CA LEU A 451 -7.76 -26.88 10.68
C LEU A 451 -8.22 -26.83 12.15
N PRO A 452 -7.50 -27.48 13.07
CA PRO A 452 -7.64 -27.24 14.52
C PRO A 452 -7.36 -25.77 14.90
N ALA A 453 -7.83 -25.34 16.07
CA ALA A 453 -7.81 -23.94 16.48
C ALA A 453 -6.41 -23.27 16.52
N ASP A 454 -5.34 -24.03 16.75
CA ASP A 454 -3.95 -23.55 16.81
C ASP A 454 -3.17 -23.76 15.49
N ARG A 455 -3.87 -24.16 14.42
CA ARG A 455 -3.29 -24.49 13.11
C ARG A 455 -3.70 -23.51 12.03
N PHE A 456 -2.83 -23.39 11.04
CA PHE A 456 -3.10 -22.69 9.79
C PHE A 456 -2.50 -23.50 8.63
N TYR A 457 -2.94 -23.22 7.41
CA TYR A 457 -2.39 -23.82 6.20
C TYR A 457 -1.99 -22.74 5.20
N ALA A 458 -0.85 -22.94 4.56
CA ALA A 458 -0.40 -22.17 3.42
C ALA A 458 0.45 -23.10 2.54
N ALA A 459 0.18 -23.12 1.24
CA ALA A 459 0.92 -23.95 0.31
C ALA A 459 2.43 -23.67 0.37
N ASN A 460 3.23 -24.73 0.17
CA ASN A 460 4.70 -24.69 0.16
C ASN A 460 5.37 -24.18 1.45
N LEU A 461 4.66 -24.23 2.59
CA LEU A 461 5.21 -23.84 3.88
C LEU A 461 5.57 -25.09 4.70
N PRO A 462 6.83 -25.27 5.14
CA PRO A 462 7.21 -26.45 5.90
C PRO A 462 6.60 -26.44 7.31
N PRO A 463 6.46 -27.61 7.96
CA PRO A 463 5.97 -27.69 9.33
C PRO A 463 6.79 -26.84 10.28
N GLY A 464 6.11 -26.06 11.12
CA GLY A 464 6.78 -25.14 12.05
C GLY A 464 5.82 -24.20 12.74
N GLU A 465 6.34 -23.45 13.71
CA GLU A 465 5.64 -22.30 14.31
C GLU A 465 5.97 -21.04 13.53
N TYR A 466 4.94 -20.27 13.18
CA TYR A 466 5.07 -19.03 12.42
C TYR A 466 4.29 -17.92 13.12
N LEU A 467 4.71 -16.69 12.85
CA LEU A 467 3.95 -15.51 13.22
C LEU A 467 2.99 -15.13 12.10
N VAL A 468 1.75 -14.85 12.46
CA VAL A 468 0.73 -14.29 11.58
C VAL A 468 0.40 -12.90 12.11
N GLU A 469 0.73 -11.89 11.31
CA GLU A 469 0.61 -10.47 11.69
C GLU A 469 -0.32 -9.72 10.73
N ARG A 470 -1.07 -8.73 11.21
CA ARG A 470 -1.86 -7.82 10.36
C ARG A 470 -1.55 -6.38 10.71
N ASN A 471 -1.47 -5.54 9.68
CA ASN A 471 -1.30 -4.10 9.87
C ASN A 471 -2.67 -3.38 9.85
N PRO A 472 -2.86 -2.32 10.65
CA PRO A 472 -1.91 -1.77 11.62
C PRO A 472 -1.82 -2.64 12.89
N HIS A 473 -0.59 -2.92 13.33
CA HIS A 473 -0.33 -3.62 14.60
C HIS A 473 -0.21 -2.61 15.74
N ILE A 474 -1.03 -2.74 16.78
CA ILE A 474 -1.11 -1.74 17.86
C ILE A 474 -0.65 -2.31 19.19
N CYS A 475 -1.14 -3.48 19.59
CA CYS A 475 -0.81 -4.10 20.85
C CYS A 475 -0.19 -5.48 20.67
N ARG A 476 0.64 -5.90 21.63
CA ARG A 476 1.37 -7.17 21.55
C ARG A 476 0.49 -8.42 21.46
N SER A 477 -0.78 -8.31 21.85
CA SER A 477 -1.69 -9.44 21.73
C SER A 477 -1.98 -9.76 20.28
N GLU A 478 -1.76 -8.83 19.35
CA GLU A 478 -1.98 -9.01 17.91
C GLU A 478 -0.92 -9.93 17.26
N HIS A 479 0.20 -10.21 17.94
CA HIS A 479 1.11 -11.29 17.53
C HIS A 479 0.42 -12.65 17.71
N VAL A 480 0.07 -13.30 16.61
CA VAL A 480 -0.52 -14.64 16.62
C VAL A 480 0.54 -15.66 16.21
N ILE A 481 0.79 -16.64 17.08
CA ILE A 481 1.64 -17.80 16.75
C ILE A 481 0.72 -18.94 16.37
N LEU A 482 0.89 -19.48 15.17
CA LEU A 482 0.18 -20.66 14.69
C LEU A 482 1.17 -21.70 14.17
N ARG A 483 0.74 -22.96 14.16
CA ARG A 483 1.52 -24.06 13.60
C ARG A 483 1.04 -24.39 12.20
N ALA A 484 1.96 -24.45 11.25
CA ALA A 484 1.64 -24.89 9.89
C ALA A 484 1.09 -26.33 9.92
N SER A 485 0.04 -26.57 9.16
CA SER A 485 -0.64 -27.86 9.02
C SER A 485 -0.22 -28.54 7.72
N GLU A 486 -0.10 -29.85 7.75
CA GLU A 486 0.09 -30.72 6.58
C GLU A 486 -1.18 -31.52 6.30
N ASP A 487 -2.35 -30.92 6.54
CA ASP A 487 -3.62 -31.63 6.41
C ASP A 487 -3.82 -32.12 4.95
N PRO A 488 -4.07 -33.43 4.73
CA PRO A 488 -4.19 -33.98 3.39
C PRO A 488 -5.34 -33.41 2.57
N ALA A 489 -6.44 -32.98 3.20
CA ALA A 489 -7.55 -32.37 2.48
C ALA A 489 -7.18 -30.95 2.04
N ALA A 490 -6.54 -30.16 2.92
CA ALA A 490 -6.04 -28.84 2.56
C ALA A 490 -5.07 -28.94 1.36
N GLU A 491 -4.10 -29.86 1.42
CA GLU A 491 -3.15 -30.06 0.33
C GLU A 491 -3.83 -30.54 -0.97
N LYS A 492 -4.70 -31.55 -0.88
CA LYS A 492 -5.38 -32.15 -2.04
C LYS A 492 -6.22 -31.13 -2.82
N TYR A 493 -6.91 -30.22 -2.14
CA TYR A 493 -7.89 -29.33 -2.77
C TYR A 493 -7.41 -27.89 -2.91
N PHE A 494 -6.43 -27.46 -2.11
CA PHE A 494 -5.99 -26.06 -2.04
C PHE A 494 -4.47 -25.88 -2.11
N GLY A 495 -3.68 -26.95 -2.33
CA GLY A 495 -2.22 -26.87 -2.46
C GLY A 495 -1.74 -26.06 -3.67
N HIS A 496 -2.60 -25.83 -4.66
CA HIS A 496 -2.33 -24.94 -5.79
C HIS A 496 -2.54 -23.44 -5.46
N LEU A 497 -3.16 -23.10 -4.33
CA LEU A 497 -3.38 -21.72 -3.92
C LEU A 497 -2.10 -21.08 -3.37
N ALA A 498 -1.33 -20.44 -4.25
CA ALA A 498 -0.21 -19.59 -3.86
C ALA A 498 -0.68 -18.32 -3.13
N ASN A 499 0.16 -17.78 -2.25
CA ASN A 499 -0.13 -16.54 -1.52
C ASN A 499 -1.41 -16.55 -0.64
N VAL A 500 -1.87 -17.71 -0.17
CA VAL A 500 -3.05 -17.80 0.72
C VAL A 500 -2.63 -18.35 2.09
N CYS A 501 -3.20 -17.78 3.17
CA CYS A 501 -3.06 -18.20 4.55
C CYS A 501 -4.45 -18.55 5.10
N MET A 502 -4.75 -19.85 5.15
CA MET A 502 -5.99 -20.39 5.71
C MET A 502 -5.87 -20.51 7.22
N VAL A 503 -6.77 -19.88 7.98
CA VAL A 503 -6.82 -19.98 9.44
C VAL A 503 -8.05 -20.72 9.91
N SER A 504 -7.95 -21.40 11.05
CA SER A 504 -9.03 -22.20 11.60
C SER A 504 -10.30 -21.40 11.95
N SER A 505 -11.45 -21.89 11.50
CA SER A 505 -12.78 -21.42 11.90
C SER A 505 -13.22 -21.92 13.29
N HIS A 506 -12.35 -22.62 14.03
CA HIS A 506 -12.52 -22.97 15.45
C HIS A 506 -11.78 -22.02 16.39
N SER A 507 -11.24 -20.92 15.87
CA SER A 507 -10.41 -19.96 16.60
C SER A 507 -10.92 -18.52 16.44
N ILE A 508 -10.42 -17.61 17.29
CA ILE A 508 -10.68 -16.16 17.21
C ILE A 508 -9.53 -15.40 16.53
N VAL A 509 -8.73 -16.07 15.68
CA VAL A 509 -7.54 -15.48 15.05
C VAL A 509 -7.88 -14.19 14.26
N PRO A 510 -8.91 -14.16 13.39
CA PRO A 510 -9.26 -12.93 12.68
C PRO A 510 -9.64 -11.79 13.63
N GLN A 511 -10.44 -12.08 14.67
CA GLN A 511 -10.84 -11.07 15.66
C GLN A 511 -9.63 -10.53 16.44
N ARG A 512 -8.68 -11.40 16.78
CA ARG A 512 -7.42 -11.04 17.45
C ARG A 512 -6.51 -10.20 16.56
N LEU A 513 -6.56 -10.38 15.24
CA LEU A 513 -5.86 -9.58 14.23
C LEU A 513 -6.61 -8.26 13.91
N ASN A 514 -7.07 -7.58 14.97
CA ASN A 514 -7.78 -6.30 14.88
C ASN A 514 -9.07 -6.40 14.03
N GLY A 515 -9.91 -7.41 14.30
CA GLY A 515 -11.19 -7.59 13.61
C GLY A 515 -11.05 -7.89 12.12
N ALA A 516 -10.07 -8.71 11.74
CA ALA A 516 -9.88 -9.11 10.35
C ALA A 516 -11.08 -9.88 9.81
N ASP A 517 -11.32 -9.72 8.52
CA ASP A 517 -12.26 -10.49 7.73
C ASP A 517 -11.53 -11.14 6.54
N PHE A 518 -12.28 -11.76 5.65
CA PHE A 518 -11.74 -12.44 4.48
C PHE A 518 -12.10 -11.70 3.18
N ASP A 519 -12.39 -10.39 3.27
CA ASP A 519 -12.90 -9.56 2.16
C ASP A 519 -11.79 -8.92 1.30
N GLY A 520 -10.53 -9.32 1.53
CA GLY A 520 -9.32 -8.81 0.88
C GLY A 520 -8.16 -8.53 1.82
N ASP A 521 -8.32 -8.81 3.12
CA ASP A 521 -7.28 -8.66 4.12
C ASP A 521 -6.03 -9.49 3.80
N LEU A 522 -4.88 -8.92 4.14
CA LEU A 522 -3.60 -9.59 4.05
C LEU A 522 -3.01 -9.77 5.44
N VAL A 523 -2.41 -10.93 5.65
CA VAL A 523 -1.58 -11.22 6.81
C VAL A 523 -0.14 -11.44 6.38
N LEU A 524 0.80 -10.93 7.16
CA LEU A 524 2.21 -11.25 7.02
C LEU A 524 2.47 -12.57 7.75
N VAL A 525 2.83 -13.61 7.03
CA VAL A 525 3.33 -14.86 7.62
C VAL A 525 4.84 -14.75 7.71
N ALA A 526 5.38 -14.74 8.93
CA ALA A 526 6.79 -14.54 9.19
C ALA A 526 7.46 -15.78 9.81
N ASP A 527 8.57 -16.18 9.20
CA ASP A 527 9.50 -17.21 9.67
C ASP A 527 10.70 -16.50 10.33
N SER A 528 10.54 -16.13 11.59
CA SER A 528 11.58 -15.42 12.34
C SER A 528 11.69 -15.95 13.77
N PRO A 529 12.69 -16.83 14.04
CA PRO A 529 12.97 -17.32 15.37
C PRO A 529 13.20 -16.19 16.39
N ILE A 530 13.88 -15.11 15.96
CA ILE A 530 14.15 -13.94 16.81
C ILE A 530 12.84 -13.27 17.23
N MET A 531 11.89 -13.09 16.30
CA MET A 531 10.59 -12.51 16.66
C MET A 531 9.79 -13.46 17.55
N LEU A 532 9.76 -14.76 17.25
CA LEU A 532 9.07 -15.77 18.06
C LEU A 532 9.56 -15.78 19.52
N GLU A 533 10.85 -15.56 19.76
CA GLU A 533 11.43 -15.37 21.11
C GLU A 533 10.90 -14.12 21.81
N GLY A 534 10.65 -13.05 21.05
CA GLY A 534 10.20 -11.75 21.57
C GLY A 534 8.71 -11.66 21.86
N VAL A 535 7.90 -12.61 21.39
CA VAL A 535 6.44 -12.59 21.57
C VAL A 535 6.03 -13.08 22.96
N ASP A 536 5.13 -12.33 23.60
CA ASP A 536 4.51 -12.75 24.86
C ASP A 536 3.43 -13.81 24.60
N ARG A 537 3.81 -15.09 24.67
CA ARG A 537 2.90 -16.23 24.46
C ARG A 537 1.72 -16.28 25.44
N LYS A 538 1.78 -15.52 26.55
CA LYS A 538 0.71 -15.42 27.55
C LYS A 538 -0.16 -14.17 27.36
N ALA A 539 0.05 -13.41 26.29
CA ALA A 539 -0.75 -12.24 26.00
C ALA A 539 -2.23 -12.63 25.80
N ILE A 540 -3.09 -12.02 26.62
CA ILE A 540 -4.55 -12.16 26.51
C ILE A 540 -5.01 -11.34 25.30
N ALA A 541 -5.81 -11.95 24.43
CA ALA A 541 -6.36 -11.29 23.24
C ALA A 541 -7.16 -10.04 23.63
N VAL A 542 -6.88 -8.93 22.95
CA VAL A 542 -7.61 -7.66 23.07
C VAL A 542 -8.63 -7.59 21.96
N LEU A 543 -9.91 -7.63 22.31
CA LEU A 543 -11.01 -7.67 21.34
C LEU A 543 -12.00 -6.54 21.56
N ASP A 544 -12.56 -6.06 20.47
CA ASP A 544 -13.75 -5.21 20.49
C ASP A 544 -15.01 -6.08 20.61
N THR A 545 -15.62 -6.13 21.79
CA THR A 545 -16.87 -6.87 22.01
C THR A 545 -18.10 -6.11 21.54
N GLU A 546 -17.93 -4.87 21.10
CA GLU A 546 -18.96 -4.01 20.52
C GLU A 546 -18.76 -3.92 18.99
N ASP A 547 -18.02 -4.85 18.38
CA ASP A 547 -17.69 -4.84 16.95
C ASP A 547 -18.94 -4.74 16.06
N LYS A 548 -18.80 -4.10 14.89
CA LYS A 548 -19.86 -3.86 13.89
C LYS A 548 -21.09 -3.07 14.35
N ILE A 549 -21.15 -2.56 15.59
CA ILE A 549 -22.18 -1.59 16.02
C ILE A 549 -22.16 -0.37 15.10
N THR A 550 -23.34 0.07 14.66
CA THR A 550 -23.52 1.21 13.77
C THR A 550 -24.23 2.38 14.42
N SER A 551 -24.18 3.54 13.78
CA SER A 551 -25.08 4.64 14.06
C SER A 551 -26.54 4.25 13.77
N GLU A 552 -27.46 5.04 14.29
CA GLU A 552 -28.88 4.87 14.06
C GLU A 552 -29.25 5.06 12.57
N ALA A 553 -30.31 4.36 12.16
CA ALA A 553 -30.85 4.47 10.81
C ALA A 553 -31.57 5.81 10.61
N ALA A 554 -31.32 6.46 9.49
CA ALA A 554 -31.92 7.74 9.09
C ALA A 554 -32.41 7.69 7.64
N LYS A 555 -33.21 8.68 7.23
CA LYS A 555 -33.58 8.89 5.82
C LYS A 555 -32.45 9.64 5.10
N ASP A 556 -32.24 9.34 3.83
CA ASP A 556 -31.26 10.03 2.98
C ASP A 556 -31.81 11.40 2.53
N THR A 557 -31.70 12.41 3.40
CA THR A 557 -32.01 13.82 3.10
C THR A 557 -30.72 14.64 2.97
N ALA A 558 -30.80 15.83 2.39
CA ALA A 558 -29.63 16.70 2.22
C ALA A 558 -28.95 17.03 3.57
N GLU A 559 -29.72 17.26 4.63
CA GLU A 559 -29.22 17.58 5.97
C GLU A 559 -28.53 16.37 6.62
N ASN A 560 -29.14 15.18 6.50
CA ASN A 560 -28.55 13.95 7.02
C ASN A 560 -27.28 13.57 6.25
N LYS A 561 -27.28 13.76 4.93
CA LYS A 561 -26.11 13.59 4.06
C LYS A 561 -24.97 14.51 4.48
N LEU A 562 -25.23 15.80 4.65
CA LEU A 562 -24.26 16.78 5.14
C LEU A 562 -23.67 16.34 6.49
N THR A 563 -24.55 15.98 7.44
CA THR A 563 -24.16 15.57 8.78
C THR A 563 -23.25 14.34 8.77
N ILE A 564 -23.61 13.29 8.01
CA ILE A 564 -22.80 12.06 7.97
C ILE A 564 -21.50 12.25 7.19
N ILE A 565 -21.49 13.07 6.13
CA ILE A 565 -20.27 13.44 5.39
C ILE A 565 -19.27 14.08 6.35
N LYS A 566 -19.67 15.15 7.07
CA LYS A 566 -18.81 15.86 8.03
C LYS A 566 -18.35 14.97 9.17
N ARG A 567 -19.27 14.18 9.72
CA ARG A 567 -18.99 13.25 10.82
C ARG A 567 -17.88 12.25 10.43
N THR A 568 -17.96 11.67 9.24
CA THR A 568 -17.06 10.60 8.79
C THR A 568 -15.70 11.08 8.24
N MET A 569 -15.54 12.37 7.91
CA MET A 569 -14.28 12.97 7.44
C MET A 569 -13.26 13.23 8.56
N LYS A 570 -12.95 12.20 9.36
CA LYS A 570 -11.95 12.24 10.43
C LYS A 570 -10.94 11.11 10.29
N ASN A 571 -9.65 11.44 10.24
CA ASN A 571 -8.57 10.44 10.26
C ASN A 571 -8.00 10.29 11.67
N MET A 572 -8.56 9.36 12.45
CA MET A 572 -8.05 9.07 13.80
C MET A 572 -7.03 7.93 13.82
N ILE A 573 -6.92 7.13 12.76
CA ILE A 573 -6.09 5.90 12.73
C ILE A 573 -4.62 6.24 12.98
N GLY A 574 -4.09 7.22 12.23
CA GLY A 574 -2.71 7.66 12.39
C GLY A 574 -2.45 8.29 13.76
N GLU A 575 -3.38 9.09 14.28
CA GLU A 575 -3.25 9.71 15.60
C GLU A 575 -3.27 8.68 16.73
N ASN A 576 -4.18 7.70 16.66
CA ASN A 576 -4.30 6.62 17.62
C ASN A 576 -3.05 5.74 17.61
N SER A 577 -2.58 5.33 16.43
CA SER A 577 -1.36 4.53 16.31
C SER A 577 -0.13 5.28 16.82
N ASN A 578 0.01 6.57 16.51
CA ASN A 578 1.09 7.42 17.03
C ASN A 578 1.07 7.50 18.57
N CYS A 579 -0.13 7.60 19.17
CA CYS A 579 -0.31 7.58 20.62
C CYS A 579 0.19 6.25 21.22
N ALA A 580 -0.21 5.11 20.66
CA ALA A 580 0.27 3.80 21.11
C ALA A 580 1.79 3.66 20.98
N THR A 581 2.36 4.06 19.85
CA THR A 581 3.81 4.05 19.61
C THR A 581 4.57 4.93 20.61
N ALA A 582 4.01 6.07 21.03
CA ALA A 582 4.61 6.87 22.10
C ALA A 582 4.66 6.12 23.44
N TYR A 583 3.62 5.34 23.77
CA TYR A 583 3.57 4.50 24.98
C TYR A 583 4.51 3.29 24.91
N HIS A 584 4.60 2.59 23.78
CA HIS A 584 5.57 1.51 23.55
C HIS A 584 7.00 1.96 23.75
N ASN A 585 7.29 3.20 23.35
CA ASN A 585 8.61 3.80 23.49
C ASN A 585 8.96 4.25 24.92
N LYS A 586 7.99 4.29 25.84
CA LYS A 586 8.27 4.60 27.25
C LYS A 586 8.97 3.41 27.89
N THR A 587 9.97 3.70 28.72
CA THR A 587 10.72 2.69 29.49
C THR A 587 10.21 2.70 30.94
N PRO A 588 9.13 1.96 31.27
CA PRO A 588 8.56 1.96 32.62
C PRO A 588 9.53 1.39 33.65
N LYS A 589 9.63 2.04 34.82
CA LYS A 589 10.55 1.64 35.90
C LYS A 589 9.95 0.61 36.85
N THR A 590 8.62 0.52 36.92
CA THR A 590 7.91 -0.40 37.83
C THR A 590 6.93 -1.29 37.07
N ALA A 591 6.60 -2.45 37.63
CA ALA A 591 5.61 -3.38 37.07
C ALA A 591 4.22 -2.72 36.96
N ILE A 592 3.81 -1.92 37.97
CA ILE A 592 2.54 -1.19 37.97
C ILE A 592 2.48 -0.18 36.82
N GLN A 593 3.57 0.57 36.60
CA GLN A 593 3.63 1.53 35.50
C GLN A 593 3.58 0.82 34.14
N ARG A 594 4.28 -0.30 34.01
CA ARG A 594 4.26 -1.14 32.79
C ARG A 594 2.86 -1.63 32.50
N GLN A 595 2.18 -2.25 33.46
CA GLN A 595 0.81 -2.73 33.30
C GLN A 595 -0.18 -1.62 32.95
N ARG A 596 0.02 -0.41 33.51
CA ARG A 596 -0.80 0.76 33.19
C ARG A 596 -0.61 1.23 31.74
N TYR A 597 0.62 1.26 31.24
CA TYR A 597 0.85 1.63 29.84
C TYR A 597 0.34 0.54 28.89
N GLU A 598 0.47 -0.73 29.26
CA GLU A 598 -0.10 -1.84 28.51
C GLU A 598 -1.63 -1.73 28.42
N SER A 599 -2.33 -1.42 29.51
CA SER A 599 -3.78 -1.24 29.45
C SER A 599 -4.22 -0.03 28.61
N TYR A 600 -3.38 1.02 28.53
CA TYR A 600 -3.62 2.13 27.61
C TYR A 600 -3.44 1.71 26.16
N ILE A 601 -2.39 0.94 25.85
CA ILE A 601 -2.14 0.42 24.50
C ILE A 601 -3.27 -0.53 24.07
N ASP A 602 -3.69 -1.43 24.96
CA ASP A 602 -4.83 -2.34 24.73
C ASP A 602 -6.10 -1.55 24.39
N LEU A 603 -6.39 -0.47 25.14
CA LEU A 603 -7.52 0.41 24.84
C LEU A 603 -7.37 1.12 23.49
N ILE A 604 -6.17 1.60 23.17
CA ILE A 604 -5.89 2.27 21.90
C ILE A 604 -6.03 1.29 20.72
N SER A 605 -5.73 -0.01 20.89
CA SER A 605 -5.95 -1.04 19.86
C SER A 605 -7.44 -1.13 19.49
N ILE A 606 -8.33 -1.28 20.48
CA ILE A 606 -9.78 -1.31 20.26
C ILE A 606 -10.27 0.00 19.60
N ILE A 607 -9.80 1.15 20.09
CA ILE A 607 -10.16 2.46 19.53
C ILE A 607 -9.68 2.60 18.06
N THR A 608 -8.52 2.03 17.73
CA THR A 608 -7.98 2.03 16.38
C THR A 608 -8.85 1.17 15.45
N GLY A 609 -9.25 -0.03 15.89
CA GLY A 609 -10.23 -0.87 15.17
C GLY A 609 -11.52 -0.11 14.85
N LYS A 610 -12.14 0.53 15.86
CA LYS A 610 -13.32 1.40 15.65
C LYS A 610 -13.10 2.51 14.63
N SER A 611 -11.90 3.08 14.60
CA SER A 611 -11.55 4.16 13.67
C SER A 611 -11.40 3.67 12.23
N ILE A 612 -11.00 2.40 12.02
CA ILE A 612 -10.87 1.78 10.69
C ILE A 612 -12.24 1.64 10.03
N ASP A 613 -13.23 1.16 10.80
CA ASP A 613 -14.59 0.93 10.32
C ASP A 613 -15.51 2.14 10.41
N TYR A 614 -15.03 3.25 10.96
CA TYR A 614 -15.83 4.46 11.19
C TYR A 614 -16.56 4.96 9.93
N ALA A 615 -15.92 4.84 8.76
CA ALA A 615 -16.52 5.24 7.48
C ALA A 615 -17.78 4.42 7.14
N LYS A 616 -17.88 3.17 7.61
CA LYS A 616 -19.03 2.28 7.41
C LYS A 616 -19.99 2.33 8.60
N THR A 617 -19.47 2.34 9.82
CA THR A 617 -20.28 2.20 11.05
C THR A 617 -20.81 3.53 11.58
N GLY A 618 -20.10 4.65 11.35
CA GLY A 618 -20.44 5.94 11.95
C GLY A 618 -20.20 6.02 13.46
N VAL A 619 -19.59 5.00 14.09
CA VAL A 619 -19.33 4.92 15.54
C VAL A 619 -17.84 5.04 15.82
N LEU A 620 -17.46 5.94 16.73
CA LEU A 620 -16.07 6.22 17.09
C LEU A 620 -15.91 6.19 18.60
N PHE A 621 -14.81 5.60 19.07
CA PHE A 621 -14.34 5.78 20.44
C PHE A 621 -13.19 6.79 20.45
N LEU A 622 -13.15 7.64 21.47
CA LEU A 622 -12.08 8.62 21.63
C LEU A 622 -11.11 8.16 22.72
N ILE A 623 -9.82 8.39 22.50
CA ILE A 623 -8.80 8.14 23.52
C ILE A 623 -9.07 9.04 24.72
N PRO A 624 -9.22 8.50 25.94
CA PRO A 624 -9.38 9.30 27.16
C PRO A 624 -8.31 10.39 27.28
N ARG A 625 -8.71 11.59 27.72
CA ARG A 625 -7.80 12.77 27.78
C ARG A 625 -6.52 12.51 28.58
N HIS A 626 -6.61 11.75 29.67
CA HIS A 626 -5.45 11.40 30.49
C HIS A 626 -4.47 10.45 29.79
N ILE A 627 -4.90 9.74 28.74
CA ILE A 627 -4.03 8.91 27.89
C ILE A 627 -3.47 9.78 26.76
N SER A 628 -4.33 10.46 25.99
CA SER A 628 -3.90 11.25 24.84
C SER A 628 -2.93 12.39 25.19
N LYS A 629 -3.12 13.05 26.34
CA LYS A 629 -2.22 14.12 26.84
C LYS A 629 -0.79 13.62 27.05
N PHE A 630 -0.60 12.37 27.49
CA PHE A 630 0.71 11.80 27.75
C PHE A 630 1.20 10.85 26.65
N GLY A 631 0.46 10.68 25.56
CA GLY A 631 0.85 9.95 24.34
C GLY A 631 1.84 10.70 23.44
N LYS A 632 2.65 11.60 23.99
CA LYS A 632 3.68 12.41 23.33
C LYS A 632 4.86 12.65 24.30
N PRO A 633 6.06 13.05 23.82
CA PRO A 633 6.48 13.16 22.43
C PRO A 633 6.60 11.79 21.73
N LEU A 634 6.57 11.80 20.39
CA LEU A 634 6.76 10.59 19.58
C LEU A 634 8.21 10.08 19.65
N PRO A 635 8.48 8.79 19.38
CA PRO A 635 9.83 8.22 19.43
C PRO A 635 10.80 8.83 18.42
N TYR A 636 12.10 8.82 18.74
CA TYR A 636 13.16 9.35 17.85
C TYR A 636 13.17 8.69 16.47
N PHE A 637 12.97 7.38 16.39
CA PHE A 637 12.95 6.66 15.11
C PHE A 637 11.86 7.15 14.15
N MET A 638 10.77 7.74 14.65
CA MET A 638 9.67 8.27 13.82
C MET A 638 10.10 9.44 12.94
N LYS A 639 11.26 10.06 13.21
CA LYS A 639 11.91 11.01 12.28
C LYS A 639 12.01 10.48 10.85
N TYR A 640 12.18 9.16 10.69
CA TYR A 640 12.31 8.48 9.41
C TYR A 640 10.99 7.86 8.90
N ALA A 641 9.88 7.99 9.63
CA ALA A 641 8.56 7.50 9.18
C ALA A 641 7.94 8.42 8.10
N GLY A 642 8.31 9.70 8.08
CA GLY A 642 7.87 10.65 7.06
C GLY A 642 8.33 12.09 7.32
N PRO A 643 8.28 12.98 6.31
CA PRO A 643 8.81 14.35 6.41
C PRO A 643 8.18 15.18 7.55
N SER A 644 6.88 14.99 7.81
CA SER A 644 6.13 15.72 8.84
C SER A 644 6.59 15.44 10.28
N TYR A 645 7.29 14.32 10.52
CA TYR A 645 7.79 13.94 11.84
C TYR A 645 9.16 14.54 12.15
N LYS A 646 9.96 14.86 11.12
CA LYS A 646 11.38 15.25 11.26
C LYS A 646 11.59 16.50 12.13
N ASN A 647 10.65 17.43 12.09
CA ASN A 647 10.74 18.72 12.77
C ASN A 647 10.00 18.74 14.12
N GLN A 648 9.45 17.61 14.57
CA GLN A 648 8.75 17.52 15.85
C GLN A 648 9.73 17.32 17.00
N LYS A 649 9.30 17.67 18.22
CA LYS A 649 10.02 17.25 19.43
C LYS A 649 9.87 15.74 19.61
N LEU A 650 10.97 15.01 19.52
CA LEU A 650 10.99 13.54 19.62
C LEU A 650 11.63 13.06 20.93
N SER A 651 11.11 11.95 21.45
CA SER A 651 11.60 11.24 22.64
C SER A 651 12.87 10.45 22.32
N ARG A 652 13.91 10.63 23.13
CA ARG A 652 15.17 9.86 23.07
C ARG A 652 15.26 8.80 24.16
N SER A 653 14.13 8.23 24.59
CA SER A 653 14.13 7.11 25.53
C SER A 653 14.90 5.91 24.97
N LEU A 654 15.46 5.09 25.85
CA LEU A 654 16.28 3.93 25.51
C LEU A 654 15.44 2.71 25.10
N SER A 655 14.40 2.90 24.28
CA SER A 655 13.62 1.81 23.68
C SER A 655 14.46 1.08 22.64
N ASN A 656 14.13 -0.20 22.38
CA ASN A 656 14.82 -1.01 21.36
C ASN A 656 14.79 -0.33 19.98
N MET A 657 13.64 0.22 19.59
CA MET A 657 13.50 0.94 18.31
C MET A 657 14.39 2.18 18.21
N ASN A 658 14.48 3.02 19.25
CA ASN A 658 15.37 4.19 19.23
C ASN A 658 16.84 3.78 19.21
N ARG A 659 17.23 2.76 20.00
CA ARG A 659 18.59 2.24 20.01
C ARG A 659 18.98 1.67 18.64
N LEU A 660 18.07 0.93 18.00
CA LEU A 660 18.28 0.40 16.64
C LEU A 660 18.45 1.54 15.63
N CYS A 661 17.59 2.56 15.69
CA CYS A 661 17.70 3.75 14.86
C CYS A 661 19.09 4.40 15.00
N TRP A 662 19.60 4.61 16.21
CA TRP A 662 20.94 5.19 16.41
C TRP A 662 22.07 4.31 15.89
N GLN A 663 21.97 2.99 16.07
CA GLN A 663 22.93 2.04 15.52
C GLN A 663 22.97 2.12 13.98
N LEU A 664 21.79 2.14 13.34
CA LEU A 664 21.67 2.28 11.89
C LEU A 664 22.07 3.68 11.38
N GLU A 665 21.87 4.74 12.16
CA GLU A 665 22.39 6.07 11.85
C GLU A 665 23.92 6.11 11.88
N LYS A 666 24.55 5.38 12.81
CA LYS A 666 26.01 5.25 12.87
C LYS A 666 26.54 4.48 11.65
N TRP A 667 25.97 3.31 11.39
CA TRP A 667 26.27 2.49 10.21
C TRP A 667 26.09 3.26 8.88
N ASP A 668 24.97 3.98 8.71
CA ASP A 668 24.72 4.76 7.49
C ASP A 668 25.74 5.88 7.28
N LYS A 669 26.28 6.46 8.36
CA LYS A 669 27.36 7.46 8.26
C LYS A 669 28.66 6.82 7.78
N GLU A 670 29.00 5.64 8.28
CA GLU A 670 30.21 4.91 7.88
C GLU A 670 30.16 4.56 6.38
N LEU A 671 28.98 4.19 5.86
CA LEU A 671 28.78 3.93 4.42
C LEU A 671 28.97 5.16 3.52
N ARG A 672 28.63 6.37 3.99
CA ARG A 672 28.77 7.60 3.17
C ARG A 672 30.22 7.92 2.81
N PHE A 673 31.17 7.40 3.57
CA PHE A 673 32.59 7.60 3.37
C PHE A 673 33.30 6.38 2.80
N CYS A 674 32.57 5.32 2.42
CA CYS A 674 33.17 4.14 1.81
C CYS A 674 33.48 4.43 0.33
N PRO A 675 34.76 4.60 -0.06
CA PRO A 675 35.11 4.73 -1.47
C PRO A 675 34.88 3.39 -2.18
N PRO A 676 34.85 3.37 -3.53
CA PRO A 676 34.93 2.13 -4.28
C PRO A 676 36.12 1.28 -3.79
N SER A 677 35.95 -0.05 -3.80
CA SER A 677 36.93 -1.01 -3.28
C SER A 677 38.29 -0.98 -3.99
N ALA A 678 38.36 -0.37 -5.18
CA ALA A 678 39.56 -0.19 -5.98
C ALA A 678 39.51 1.12 -6.78
N PRO A 679 40.65 1.69 -7.19
CA PRO A 679 40.68 2.81 -8.12
C PRO A 679 40.00 2.44 -9.43
N PHE A 680 39.30 3.41 -10.03
CA PHE A 680 38.63 3.25 -11.32
C PHE A 680 39.52 3.80 -12.43
N ASP A 681 39.72 2.99 -13.47
CA ASP A 681 40.39 3.40 -14.70
C ASP A 681 39.39 4.10 -15.63
N HIS A 682 39.53 5.41 -15.78
CA HIS A 682 38.62 6.22 -16.57
C HIS A 682 38.86 6.10 -18.08
N THR A 683 39.99 5.51 -18.50
CA THR A 683 40.26 5.24 -19.93
C THR A 683 39.29 4.23 -20.52
N LEU A 684 38.62 3.42 -19.68
CA LEU A 684 37.52 2.54 -20.07
C LEU A 684 36.35 3.27 -20.73
N MET A 685 36.21 4.58 -20.51
CA MET A 685 35.15 5.42 -21.09
C MET A 685 35.62 6.18 -22.34
N LEU A 686 36.87 5.97 -22.78
CA LEU A 686 37.44 6.61 -23.95
C LEU A 686 37.45 5.66 -25.15
N ASP A 687 37.16 6.19 -26.33
CA ASP A 687 37.40 5.51 -27.60
C ASP A 687 38.55 6.19 -28.35
N GLU A 688 39.72 5.53 -28.38
CA GLU A 688 40.92 6.04 -29.05
C GLU A 688 40.76 6.18 -30.57
N SER A 689 39.78 5.50 -31.18
CA SER A 689 39.50 5.63 -32.62
C SER A 689 38.80 6.94 -32.97
N VAL A 690 38.20 7.60 -31.98
CA VAL A 690 37.47 8.86 -32.16
C VAL A 690 38.38 10.04 -31.84
N SER A 691 38.84 10.71 -32.90
CA SER A 691 39.69 11.90 -32.78
C SER A 691 38.93 13.08 -32.17
N ILE A 692 39.61 13.82 -31.29
CA ILE A 692 39.08 15.04 -30.67
C ILE A 692 39.56 16.26 -31.48
N SER A 693 38.65 17.07 -32.02
CA SER A 693 39.01 18.38 -32.62
C SER A 693 39.43 19.37 -31.53
N PRO A 694 40.59 20.06 -31.65
CA PRO A 694 41.01 21.09 -30.72
C PRO A 694 39.98 22.23 -30.55
N GLU A 695 39.32 22.62 -31.64
CA GLU A 695 38.29 23.66 -31.65
C GLU A 695 37.05 23.22 -30.87
N ARG A 696 36.57 21.99 -31.10
CA ARG A 696 35.44 21.41 -30.36
C ARG A 696 35.77 21.21 -28.89
N PHE A 697 36.99 20.76 -28.57
CA PHE A 697 37.44 20.63 -27.20
C PHE A 697 37.37 21.98 -26.46
N ALA A 698 37.88 23.05 -27.06
CA ALA A 698 37.86 24.39 -26.48
C ALA A 698 36.41 24.90 -26.26
N ALA A 699 35.52 24.68 -27.24
CA ALA A 699 34.12 25.08 -27.14
C ALA A 699 33.36 24.32 -26.04
N VAL A 700 33.54 23.00 -25.95
CA VAL A 700 32.92 22.18 -24.89
C VAL A 700 33.51 22.50 -23.51
N GLU A 701 34.81 22.80 -23.45
CA GLU A 701 35.46 23.24 -22.22
C GLU A 701 34.85 24.53 -21.66
N GLU A 702 34.59 25.52 -22.51
CA GLU A 702 33.92 26.76 -22.10
C GLU A 702 32.55 26.47 -21.48
N ILE A 703 31.74 25.65 -22.16
CA ILE A 703 30.43 25.20 -21.68
C ILE A 703 30.56 24.44 -20.35
N TYR A 704 31.57 23.59 -20.19
CA TYR A 704 31.84 22.86 -18.94
C TYR A 704 32.18 23.79 -17.77
N LEU A 705 32.99 24.82 -18.01
CA LEU A 705 33.35 25.80 -16.97
C LEU A 705 32.13 26.61 -16.51
N GLU A 706 31.26 26.98 -17.44
CA GLU A 706 29.96 27.60 -17.14
C GLU A 706 29.05 26.67 -16.34
N PHE A 707 28.89 25.42 -16.79
CA PHE A 707 28.14 24.38 -16.08
C PHE A 707 28.62 24.25 -14.63
N CYS A 708 29.94 24.17 -14.43
CA CYS A 708 30.54 24.08 -13.10
C CYS A 708 30.22 25.28 -12.21
N LYS A 709 30.18 26.50 -12.79
CA LYS A 709 29.83 27.74 -12.08
C LYS A 709 28.34 27.74 -11.72
N GLU A 710 27.47 27.39 -12.66
CA GLU A 710 26.02 27.38 -12.48
C GLU A 710 25.59 26.31 -11.48
N VAL A 711 26.05 25.06 -11.62
CA VAL A 711 25.75 23.97 -10.67
C VAL A 711 26.19 24.31 -9.25
N ARG A 712 27.32 25.01 -9.09
CA ARG A 712 27.78 25.49 -7.77
C ARG A 712 26.85 26.56 -7.22
N SER A 713 26.41 27.50 -8.04
CA SER A 713 25.49 28.57 -7.65
C SER A 713 24.12 28.00 -7.27
N LEU A 714 23.52 27.17 -8.14
CA LEU A 714 22.26 26.46 -7.89
C LEU A 714 22.34 25.54 -6.66
N GLY A 715 23.48 24.86 -6.46
CA GLY A 715 23.70 24.03 -5.28
C GLY A 715 23.75 24.85 -3.99
N ARG A 716 24.37 26.03 -4.01
CA ARG A 716 24.39 26.97 -2.88
C ARG A 716 22.99 27.50 -2.61
N GLU A 717 22.27 27.93 -3.66
CA GLU A 717 20.89 28.39 -3.56
C GLU A 717 19.98 27.32 -2.97
N GLN A 718 20.03 26.10 -3.50
CA GLN A 718 19.27 24.97 -2.96
C GLN A 718 19.61 24.71 -1.48
N ALA A 719 20.89 24.78 -1.09
CA ALA A 719 21.30 24.59 0.30
C ALA A 719 20.80 25.71 1.22
N MET A 720 20.81 26.96 0.75
CA MET A 720 20.26 28.11 1.50
C MET A 720 18.76 27.93 1.70
N ILE A 721 18.02 27.60 0.64
CA ILE A 721 16.56 27.37 0.69
C ILE A 721 16.21 26.22 1.63
N GLN A 722 16.94 25.10 1.56
CA GLN A 722 16.74 23.96 2.47
C GLN A 722 17.04 24.30 3.94
N ASN A 723 17.87 25.31 4.19
CA ASN A 723 18.18 25.82 5.52
C ASN A 723 17.59 27.24 5.70
N TYR A 724 16.37 27.46 5.20
CA TYR A 724 15.71 28.77 5.18
C TYR A 724 15.86 29.54 6.49
N ASP A 725 15.59 28.89 7.63
CA ASP A 725 15.63 29.52 8.96
C ASP A 725 17.03 30.08 9.31
N ARG A 726 18.11 29.55 8.72
CA ARG A 726 19.48 30.07 8.89
C ARG A 726 19.82 31.22 7.94
N TYR A 727 19.17 31.28 6.78
CA TYR A 727 19.46 32.22 5.69
C TYR A 727 18.29 33.18 5.41
N GLN A 728 17.42 33.41 6.39
CA GLN A 728 16.18 34.16 6.23
C GLN A 728 16.41 35.54 5.60
N ASN A 729 17.44 36.27 6.04
CA ASN A 729 17.76 37.61 5.53
C ASN A 729 18.24 37.60 4.07
N GLU A 730 18.87 36.51 3.60
CA GLU A 730 19.35 36.38 2.22
C GLU A 730 18.26 35.90 1.25
N LEU A 731 17.17 35.34 1.77
CA LEU A 731 16.05 34.75 1.02
C LEU A 731 14.77 35.61 1.07
N GLU A 732 14.77 36.68 1.87
CA GLU A 732 13.66 37.61 2.01
C GLU A 732 13.27 38.21 0.65
N GLY A 733 11.96 38.19 0.35
CA GLY A 733 11.42 38.65 -0.94
C GLY A 733 11.70 37.73 -2.15
N ARG A 734 12.54 36.69 -2.00
CA ARG A 734 12.86 35.74 -3.10
C ARG A 734 12.05 34.45 -3.05
N ILE A 735 11.82 33.91 -1.85
CA ILE A 735 11.02 32.70 -1.65
C ILE A 735 10.38 32.71 -0.26
N SER A 736 9.13 32.26 -0.16
CA SER A 736 8.47 32.15 1.14
C SER A 736 8.99 30.95 1.93
N ARG A 737 8.81 30.95 3.26
CA ARG A 737 9.15 29.80 4.12
C ARG A 737 8.36 28.54 3.74
N GLU A 738 7.15 28.70 3.21
CA GLU A 738 6.30 27.59 2.80
C GLU A 738 6.78 27.00 1.47
N ASP A 739 7.09 27.84 0.49
CA ASP A 739 7.64 27.43 -0.80
C ASP A 739 9.03 26.83 -0.67
N ALA A 740 9.85 27.33 0.27
CA ALA A 740 11.16 26.77 0.57
C ALA A 740 11.09 25.30 1.03
N ARG A 741 9.98 24.88 1.67
CA ARG A 741 9.80 23.48 2.13
C ARG A 741 9.47 22.52 0.99
N SER A 742 8.82 23.01 -0.06
CA SER A 742 8.46 22.24 -1.26
C SER A 742 9.45 22.45 -2.41
N PHE A 743 10.35 23.43 -2.29
CA PHE A 743 11.33 23.75 -3.33
C PHE A 743 12.23 22.57 -3.65
N SER A 744 12.21 22.20 -4.92
CA SER A 744 13.18 21.27 -5.49
C SER A 744 13.74 21.88 -6.76
N MET A 745 15.07 21.93 -6.83
CA MET A 745 15.75 22.42 -8.03
C MET A 745 15.49 21.44 -9.18
N ASN A 746 14.97 21.93 -10.30
CA ASN A 746 14.76 21.13 -11.50
C ASN A 746 16.10 20.88 -12.21
N TRP A 747 16.92 20.00 -11.63
CA TRP A 747 18.22 19.63 -12.19
C TRP A 747 18.12 19.10 -13.61
N LYS A 748 17.00 18.43 -13.97
CA LYS A 748 16.77 17.90 -15.31
C LYS A 748 16.76 19.00 -16.37
N TYR A 749 16.05 20.10 -16.13
CA TYR A 749 16.03 21.25 -17.04
C TYR A 749 17.43 21.77 -17.35
N TYR A 750 18.25 22.00 -16.32
CA TYR A 750 19.62 22.48 -16.53
C TYR A 750 20.47 21.43 -17.25
N TYR A 751 20.35 20.14 -16.91
CA TYR A 751 21.10 19.09 -17.61
C TYR A 751 20.71 18.99 -19.09
N ASP A 752 19.42 19.09 -19.41
CA ASP A 752 18.93 19.07 -20.79
C ASP A 752 19.37 20.34 -21.58
N LEU A 753 19.41 21.51 -20.93
CA LEU A 753 19.96 22.73 -21.49
C LEU A 753 21.44 22.57 -21.88
N TYR A 754 22.28 22.10 -20.95
CA TYR A 754 23.71 21.90 -21.23
C TYR A 754 23.97 20.77 -22.21
N ARG A 755 23.15 19.71 -22.21
CA ARG A 755 23.19 18.65 -23.22
C ARG A 755 22.94 19.24 -24.62
N THR A 756 21.92 20.07 -24.76
CA THR A 756 21.59 20.74 -26.04
C THR A 756 22.72 21.65 -26.50
N ARG A 757 23.31 22.45 -25.59
CA ARG A 757 24.44 23.32 -25.91
C ARG A 757 25.68 22.54 -26.34
N CYS A 758 26.00 21.44 -25.66
CA CYS A 758 27.12 20.57 -26.03
C CYS A 758 26.89 19.90 -27.39
N ALA A 759 25.68 19.38 -27.63
CA ALA A 759 25.32 18.75 -28.90
C ALA A 759 25.39 19.72 -30.10
N ALA A 760 25.14 21.02 -29.88
CA ALA A 760 25.26 22.03 -30.92
C ALA A 760 26.72 22.28 -31.35
N VAL A 761 27.69 22.18 -30.43
CA VAL A 761 29.12 22.40 -30.73
C VAL A 761 29.86 21.10 -31.06
N CYS A 762 29.41 19.97 -30.51
CA CYS A 762 29.94 18.64 -30.76
C CYS A 762 28.78 17.67 -30.99
N PRO A 763 28.27 17.54 -32.24
CA PRO A 763 27.16 16.66 -32.56
C PRO A 763 27.49 15.17 -32.48
N ASN A 764 28.78 14.80 -32.57
CA ASN A 764 29.22 13.43 -32.41
C ASN A 764 29.27 13.07 -30.91
N GLU A 765 28.38 12.19 -30.49
CA GLU A 765 28.24 11.83 -29.07
C GLU A 765 29.47 11.11 -28.50
N GLN A 766 30.17 10.29 -29.29
CA GLN A 766 31.39 9.61 -28.89
C GLN A 766 32.56 10.59 -28.69
N GLU A 767 32.69 11.57 -29.59
CA GLU A 767 33.68 12.65 -29.47
C GLU A 767 33.37 13.52 -28.24
N LEU A 768 32.10 13.90 -28.04
CA LEU A 768 31.65 14.65 -26.87
C LEU A 768 31.94 13.88 -25.57
N ALA A 769 31.74 12.56 -25.55
CA ALA A 769 32.08 11.72 -24.40
C ALA A 769 33.58 11.71 -24.12
N ASN A 770 34.43 11.52 -25.14
CA ASN A 770 35.89 11.61 -24.99
C ASN A 770 36.30 12.96 -24.37
N ILE A 771 35.79 14.07 -24.91
CA ILE A 771 36.06 15.42 -24.38
C ILE A 771 35.60 15.52 -22.91
N ALA A 772 34.38 15.09 -22.60
CA ALA A 772 33.82 15.19 -21.26
C ALA A 772 34.59 14.35 -20.23
N VAL A 773 35.08 13.16 -20.62
CA VAL A 773 35.94 12.30 -19.78
C VAL A 773 37.25 13.02 -19.52
N THR A 774 37.95 13.49 -20.55
CA THR A 774 39.23 14.21 -20.42
C THR A 774 39.08 15.47 -19.55
N LEU A 775 38.00 16.23 -19.70
CA LEU A 775 37.74 17.40 -18.85
C LEU A 775 37.52 17.02 -17.39
N CYS A 776 36.75 15.95 -17.12
CA CYS A 776 36.38 15.55 -15.77
C CYS A 776 37.46 14.77 -15.02
N TYR A 777 38.33 14.05 -15.73
CA TYR A 777 39.32 13.13 -15.15
C TYR A 777 40.77 13.61 -15.32
N ASP A 778 41.13 14.24 -16.44
CA ASP A 778 42.52 14.64 -16.72
C ASP A 778 42.75 16.12 -16.45
N LYS A 779 41.97 17.00 -17.08
CA LYS A 779 42.18 18.46 -17.02
C LYS A 779 41.68 19.06 -15.71
N TYR A 780 40.52 18.62 -15.23
CA TYR A 780 39.89 19.14 -14.01
C TYR A 780 39.48 18.04 -13.00
N PRO A 781 40.39 17.15 -12.57
CA PRO A 781 40.08 15.97 -11.73
C PRO A 781 39.40 16.28 -10.39
N LYS A 782 39.63 17.50 -9.86
CA LYS A 782 39.10 17.95 -8.56
C LYS A 782 37.72 18.63 -8.68
N ARG A 783 37.21 18.86 -9.90
CA ARG A 783 35.91 19.50 -10.14
C ARG A 783 34.78 18.46 -10.19
N ASN A 784 33.55 18.94 -10.44
CA ASN A 784 32.35 18.11 -10.37
C ASN A 784 32.22 17.22 -11.62
N LYS A 785 32.26 15.91 -11.42
CA LYS A 785 32.15 14.88 -12.47
C LYS A 785 30.73 14.66 -13.01
N ARG A 786 29.72 15.34 -12.48
CA ARG A 786 28.33 15.23 -12.95
C ARG A 786 28.14 15.63 -14.41
N PHE A 787 29.00 16.52 -14.93
CA PHE A 787 28.91 16.99 -16.32
C PHE A 787 28.89 15.81 -17.30
N LEU A 788 29.86 14.89 -17.16
CA LEU A 788 30.01 13.70 -18.00
C LEU A 788 28.69 12.96 -18.24
N TRP A 789 28.06 12.49 -17.16
CA TRP A 789 26.82 11.70 -17.26
C TRP A 789 25.57 12.55 -17.51
N ALA A 790 25.61 13.85 -17.22
CA ALA A 790 24.49 14.74 -17.51
C ALA A 790 24.37 15.04 -19.01
N VAL A 791 25.51 15.21 -19.71
CA VAL A 791 25.54 15.70 -21.09
C VAL A 791 25.96 14.63 -22.10
N ALA A 792 26.78 13.66 -21.72
CA ALA A 792 27.41 12.71 -22.64
C ALA A 792 27.17 11.24 -22.25
N GLY A 793 26.15 10.95 -21.44
CA GLY A 793 25.89 9.60 -20.92
C GLY A 793 25.74 8.52 -22.01
N ASN A 794 25.03 8.83 -23.10
CA ASN A 794 24.90 7.90 -24.23
C ASN A 794 26.24 7.66 -24.94
N GLY A 795 26.98 8.71 -25.28
CA GLY A 795 28.31 8.57 -25.89
C GLY A 795 29.32 7.83 -25.02
N VAL A 796 29.25 8.00 -23.69
CA VAL A 796 30.08 7.21 -22.74
C VAL A 796 29.74 5.73 -22.85
N VAL A 797 28.44 5.38 -22.91
CA VAL A 797 28.02 3.99 -23.14
C VAL A 797 28.59 3.50 -24.48
N GLU A 798 28.53 4.28 -25.55
CA GLU A 798 29.09 3.88 -26.85
C GLU A 798 30.60 3.63 -26.83
N ASN A 799 31.36 4.47 -26.13
CA ASN A 799 32.83 4.34 -26.06
C ASN A 799 33.30 3.14 -25.21
N ILE A 800 32.48 2.66 -24.26
CA ILE A 800 32.86 1.53 -23.42
C ILE A 800 32.89 0.26 -24.28
N LYS A 801 34.05 -0.40 -24.30
CA LYS A 801 34.21 -1.71 -24.95
C LYS A 801 33.46 -2.79 -24.14
N PRO A 802 32.59 -3.58 -24.79
CA PRO A 802 31.88 -4.64 -24.10
C PRO A 802 32.85 -5.74 -23.66
N VAL A 803 32.59 -6.30 -22.48
CA VAL A 803 33.31 -7.48 -21.96
C VAL A 803 32.33 -8.62 -21.71
N SER A 804 32.84 -9.85 -21.62
CA SER A 804 32.01 -10.97 -21.17
C SER A 804 31.50 -10.66 -19.76
N LEU A 805 30.20 -10.80 -19.58
CA LEU A 805 29.50 -10.47 -18.34
C LEU A 805 28.70 -11.67 -17.87
N GLU A 806 28.47 -11.75 -16.57
CA GLU A 806 27.69 -12.82 -15.95
C GLU A 806 26.43 -12.22 -15.34
N LEU A 807 25.26 -12.60 -15.86
CA LEU A 807 23.97 -12.14 -15.34
C LEU A 807 23.31 -13.21 -14.47
N PRO A 808 22.59 -12.79 -13.41
CA PRO A 808 21.78 -13.69 -12.64
C PRO A 808 20.60 -14.19 -13.49
N GLU A 809 20.41 -15.50 -13.49
CA GLU A 809 19.19 -16.16 -13.93
C GLU A 809 18.61 -16.90 -12.74
N ARG A 810 17.28 -16.83 -12.56
CA ARG A 810 16.61 -17.59 -11.53
C ARG A 810 16.82 -19.08 -11.76
N ASP A 811 17.31 -19.76 -10.74
CA ASP A 811 17.51 -21.21 -10.74
C ASP A 811 17.24 -21.74 -9.33
N PRO A 812 16.21 -22.59 -9.12
CA PRO A 812 15.94 -23.22 -7.83
C PRO A 812 17.13 -23.96 -7.21
N ASN A 813 18.08 -24.41 -8.04
CA ASN A 813 19.30 -25.10 -7.61
C ASN A 813 20.56 -24.21 -7.67
N GLY A 814 20.41 -22.94 -8.05
CA GLY A 814 21.52 -22.01 -8.21
C GLY A 814 22.33 -21.82 -6.92
N PRO A 815 23.66 -21.60 -7.00
CA PRO A 815 24.53 -21.51 -5.82
C PRO A 815 24.41 -20.17 -5.07
N HIS A 816 23.90 -19.12 -5.73
CA HIS A 816 23.78 -17.78 -5.14
C HIS A 816 22.37 -17.53 -4.62
N THR A 817 22.24 -16.68 -3.60
CA THR A 817 20.94 -16.32 -3.03
C THR A 817 20.78 -14.81 -2.99
N TYR A 818 19.60 -14.31 -3.37
CA TYR A 818 19.18 -12.93 -3.21
C TYR A 818 17.76 -12.87 -2.68
N LEU A 819 17.58 -12.29 -1.49
CA LEU A 819 16.28 -12.20 -0.79
C LEU A 819 15.54 -13.54 -0.73
N GLY A 820 16.27 -14.61 -0.43
CA GLY A 820 15.76 -15.97 -0.27
C GLY A 820 15.50 -16.73 -1.59
N ARG A 821 15.67 -16.10 -2.75
CA ARG A 821 15.61 -16.77 -4.06
C ARG A 821 16.99 -17.16 -4.55
N ARG A 822 17.05 -18.26 -5.31
CA ARG A 822 18.30 -18.83 -5.80
C ARG A 822 18.56 -18.46 -7.25
N TYR A 823 19.83 -18.22 -7.55
CA TYR A 823 20.30 -17.76 -8.86
C TYR A 823 21.58 -18.47 -9.25
N LYS A 824 21.75 -18.70 -10.55
CA LYS A 824 23.03 -19.03 -11.17
C LYS A 824 23.49 -17.84 -12.01
N LEU A 825 24.80 -17.72 -12.18
CA LEU A 825 25.40 -16.73 -13.05
C LEU A 825 25.58 -17.36 -14.43
N ILE A 826 25.00 -16.73 -15.44
CA ILE A 826 25.09 -17.16 -16.84
C ILE A 826 25.95 -16.16 -17.60
N LYS A 827 26.96 -16.68 -18.29
CA LYS A 827 27.78 -15.87 -19.19
C LYS A 827 26.96 -15.43 -20.38
N THR A 828 27.07 -14.16 -20.72
CA THR A 828 26.48 -13.53 -21.90
C THR A 828 27.39 -12.40 -22.37
N CYS A 829 27.10 -11.82 -23.53
CA CYS A 829 27.79 -10.64 -24.04
C CYS A 829 26.79 -9.53 -24.39
N TRP A 830 27.29 -8.32 -24.57
CA TRP A 830 26.46 -7.14 -24.86
C TRP A 830 25.56 -7.34 -26.09
N GLU A 831 26.09 -7.96 -27.14
CA GLU A 831 25.42 -8.19 -28.41
C GLU A 831 24.22 -9.15 -28.27
N GLU A 832 24.31 -10.14 -27.39
CA GLU A 832 23.23 -11.10 -27.10
C GLU A 832 22.08 -10.46 -26.31
N LEU A 833 22.30 -9.28 -25.72
CA LEU A 833 21.30 -8.64 -24.87
C LEU A 833 20.20 -7.90 -25.67
N ASN A 834 20.34 -7.70 -26.99
CA ASN A 834 19.34 -7.03 -27.85
C ASN A 834 18.72 -5.77 -27.19
N LEU A 835 19.56 -4.86 -26.67
CA LEU A 835 19.11 -3.73 -25.86
C LEU A 835 18.60 -2.52 -26.67
N ASP A 836 18.65 -2.61 -28.00
CA ASP A 836 18.29 -1.53 -28.94
C ASP A 836 16.88 -1.68 -29.56
N SER A 837 16.01 -2.52 -28.99
CA SER A 837 14.62 -2.73 -29.43
C SER A 837 13.57 -1.99 -28.60
#